data_AF-A0A819YXC6-F1
#
_entry.id   AF-A0A819YXC6-F1
#
_cell.length_a   1.000
_cell.length_b   1.000
_cell.length_c   1.000
_cell.angle_alpha   90.00
_cell.angle_beta   90.00
_cell.angle_gamma   90.00
#
_symmetry.space_group_name_H-M   'P 1'
#
loop_
_entity.id
_entity.type
_entity.pdbx_description
1 polymer ?
#
loop_
_entity_poly.entity_id
_entity_poly.type
_entity_poly.pdbx_seq_one_letter_code
_entity_poly.pdbx_strand_id
1 'polypeptide(L)'
;MLHCSSTLAVFDTNELQPWNWEETGSNYTLKCPISALDDPPYRTKAVFRYDEILNKSSRLSQKTLCMSAQQGEIDLNTNKPKYLHYDVHNLYGWSQTKPTLDALRAATGKRGLVLPRSTFVGSGQWSGHWLGDNNATWHEMKRSIIGMIEFNWFGIPFNGADICGYFNSPTEEMCTRWMQVGAFYPFSRNHNNRRTRDQDPAEWSQPALRAMISALRIRYILLPYYYTLFYKAHTEGSTVIRPLFHEYPTDKATLDIFLQFLVGPYLMVAPVTDDGARTVQIYSPSSPWYNFYDGTSISVQSQFVSVEAPLEIIPLFLRGGAILPTQGFANNTKLSRMQPFGLIIVVGSDGNAEGDLFYDDGESIDTTASKAYYYATFKWSLKDTQLTMTVVENNYREMSNLKLDSLTIYGLNHTPAVIYVGGKRFAPSLRPNTQIFEIISKMHVILHCVYWLLLNLFIGNDVVGNVQNLSRENTLSTTVSNMNEEPSFVTTRVPLRDHVELAIDYFLPTPTGRFPTILEITPYGRGPNKPNRRFEARYWTQHGYAFVIGDSRGTGDSGGDMVFHAREGKDGYDLIEWIASQPWSNGRIGMRGASYSGENQWYTAREQPPHLSCITPSTTPARPMNEVPYDNGAFLLQWALLWINSYVNIVLPPAGTTHPNPKTWLNHRPLRTLDVFAVGRELPLYRTFLDHPTYDDFWRAIDLLANSLVNITVPTLAFTGWFDGTLTGTIGHFDEVRRSSPRTYDHFLIIGPYMHTSAPDGGYDYLTNEPILMMGDISIPKNALLPARNMTHAFFDWCLKDQARPQWKPTKFFVTGTNRWMTRDVFPPPEAQERLLFLTSNGHANGIQGDGRLQWSSADTTVTDRYSYDPTDPIIVDMEKIPYHLPININTMIDRKDVLVYTSDPKIESLTVIGNIVIELQMSSSARDSDLVVELMDVLPDGRSIKLGSRVSSQLRLRYRDGFDQEVFMIPGTIYSIRIQLGAIGHTFLPGHRIRLAVMSSLFPWLSANPNTDGSIATDMQQPIVANQTIYYTACQPSHIRMMVVDNPVFDL
;
A
#
# COMPACT_ATOMS: atom_id res chain seq x y z
N MET A 1 7.96 -19.03 -1.69
CA MET A 1 8.36 -19.71 -2.94
C MET A 1 9.88 -19.78 -2.95
N LEU A 2 10.45 -20.98 -2.90
CA LEU A 2 11.87 -21.19 -3.21
C LEU A 2 11.96 -21.31 -4.74
N HIS A 3 12.71 -20.41 -5.36
CA HIS A 3 12.92 -20.37 -6.81
C HIS A 3 14.26 -21.04 -7.13
N CYS A 4 14.22 -22.26 -7.66
CA CYS A 4 15.42 -22.94 -8.14
C CYS A 4 15.59 -22.65 -9.63
N SER A 5 16.60 -21.87 -9.99
CA SER A 5 17.04 -21.73 -11.38
C SER A 5 18.06 -22.81 -11.68
N SER A 6 17.75 -23.72 -12.60
CA SER A 6 18.75 -24.61 -13.19
C SER A 6 19.22 -24.02 -14.52
N THR A 7 20.53 -23.87 -14.66
CA THR A 7 21.20 -23.48 -15.90
C THR A 7 22.10 -24.61 -16.35
N LEU A 8 22.03 -24.93 -17.65
CA LEU A 8 23.19 -25.52 -18.31
C LEU A 8 24.31 -24.47 -18.25
N ALA A 9 25.49 -24.86 -17.78
CA ALA A 9 26.61 -23.95 -17.65
C ALA A 9 26.93 -23.30 -19.01
N VAL A 10 26.97 -21.97 -19.04
CA VAL A 10 27.40 -21.19 -20.21
C VAL A 10 28.93 -21.20 -20.20
N PHE A 11 29.52 -21.98 -21.09
CA PHE A 11 30.97 -22.03 -21.26
C PHE A 11 31.35 -21.10 -22.40
N ASP A 12 32.29 -20.19 -22.24
CA ASP A 12 32.83 -19.37 -23.33
C ASP A 12 33.76 -20.16 -24.26
N THR A 13 33.30 -21.34 -24.63
CA THR A 13 33.94 -22.29 -25.54
C THR A 13 34.24 -21.62 -26.86
N ASN A 14 35.43 -21.91 -27.38
CA ASN A 14 36.00 -21.33 -28.59
C ASN A 14 36.38 -19.84 -28.49
N GLU A 15 36.16 -19.15 -27.35
CA GLU A 15 36.69 -17.79 -27.12
C GLU A 15 38.17 -17.82 -26.73
N LEU A 16 38.95 -16.84 -27.16
CA LEU A 16 40.38 -16.72 -26.78
C LEU A 16 40.55 -16.20 -25.35
N GLN A 17 39.60 -15.39 -24.88
CA GLN A 17 39.54 -14.82 -23.53
C GLN A 17 38.08 -14.88 -23.07
N PRO A 18 37.66 -15.97 -22.39
CA PRO A 18 36.30 -16.11 -21.88
C PRO A 18 35.98 -15.07 -20.79
N TRP A 19 34.71 -14.79 -20.52
CA TRP A 19 34.32 -13.77 -19.52
C TRP A 19 34.80 -14.06 -18.09
N ASN A 20 35.12 -15.31 -17.76
CA ASN A 20 35.67 -15.74 -16.47
C ASN A 20 37.21 -15.82 -16.45
N TRP A 21 37.87 -15.13 -17.38
CA TRP A 21 39.32 -15.08 -17.52
C TRP A 21 39.92 -13.97 -16.63
N GLU A 22 40.21 -14.28 -15.36
CA GLU A 22 40.94 -13.40 -14.42
C GLU A 22 42.04 -14.13 -13.61
N GLU A 23 42.94 -13.32 -13.03
CA GLU A 23 44.38 -13.51 -12.72
C GLU A 23 44.79 -14.64 -11.74
N THR A 24 43.92 -15.55 -11.33
CA THR A 24 44.25 -16.59 -10.32
C THR A 24 44.89 -17.86 -10.92
N GLY A 25 45.34 -17.83 -12.19
CA GLY A 25 46.28 -18.82 -12.74
C GLY A 25 45.71 -19.95 -13.63
N SER A 26 44.45 -19.89 -14.07
CA SER A 26 43.88 -20.88 -15.01
C SER A 26 43.88 -20.35 -16.45
N ASN A 27 44.96 -20.57 -17.21
CA ASN A 27 45.13 -20.11 -18.60
C ASN A 27 44.55 -21.05 -19.69
N TYR A 28 43.56 -21.88 -19.36
CA TYR A 28 43.03 -22.87 -20.31
C TYR A 28 41.66 -22.44 -20.85
N THR A 29 41.58 -22.14 -22.16
CA THR A 29 40.31 -21.97 -22.87
C THR A 29 39.80 -23.30 -23.40
N LEU A 30 38.53 -23.65 -23.19
CA LEU A 30 37.92 -24.80 -23.86
C LEU A 30 37.80 -24.51 -25.37
N LYS A 31 38.56 -25.22 -26.19
CA LYS A 31 38.50 -25.15 -27.67
C LYS A 31 38.00 -26.47 -28.22
N CYS A 32 36.91 -26.44 -28.96
CA CYS A 32 36.36 -27.64 -29.57
C CYS A 32 37.03 -27.98 -30.90
N PRO A 33 37.20 -29.28 -31.21
CA PRO A 33 37.74 -29.71 -32.49
C PRO A 33 36.81 -29.25 -33.63
N ILE A 34 37.38 -29.05 -34.81
CA ILE A 34 36.58 -28.87 -36.03
C ILE A 34 36.13 -30.28 -36.44
N SER A 35 34.84 -30.56 -36.24
CA SER A 35 34.25 -31.87 -36.51
C SER A 35 32.89 -31.69 -37.18
N ALA A 36 32.41 -32.71 -37.90
CA ALA A 36 31.07 -32.70 -38.48
C ALA A 36 29.94 -32.59 -37.44
N LEU A 37 30.23 -32.82 -36.16
CA LEU A 37 29.27 -32.63 -35.05
C LEU A 37 29.24 -31.19 -34.56
N ASP A 38 30.41 -30.55 -34.47
CA ASP A 38 30.56 -29.16 -34.04
C ASP A 38 30.23 -28.17 -35.16
N ASP A 39 30.41 -28.57 -36.42
CA ASP A 39 30.10 -27.81 -37.64
C ASP A 39 29.36 -28.71 -38.65
N PRO A 40 28.06 -28.98 -38.42
CA PRO A 40 27.28 -29.85 -39.28
C PRO A 40 27.01 -29.20 -40.66
N PRO A 41 26.79 -29.99 -41.72
CA PRO A 41 26.56 -29.48 -43.08
C PRO A 41 25.34 -28.55 -43.18
N TYR A 42 24.40 -28.66 -42.25
CA TYR A 42 23.25 -27.77 -42.11
C TYR A 42 23.34 -27.04 -40.77
N ARG A 43 23.82 -25.80 -40.80
CA ARG A 43 23.95 -24.95 -39.61
C ARG A 43 22.57 -24.49 -39.14
N THR A 44 22.38 -24.42 -37.83
CA THR A 44 21.13 -23.90 -37.25
C THR A 44 21.05 -22.37 -37.45
N LYS A 45 19.84 -21.82 -37.50
CA LYS A 45 19.63 -20.36 -37.61
C LYS A 45 20.30 -19.59 -36.47
N ALA A 46 20.41 -20.21 -35.29
CA ALA A 46 21.11 -19.67 -34.14
C ALA A 46 22.60 -19.40 -34.46
N VAL A 47 23.28 -20.35 -35.11
CA VAL A 47 24.68 -20.20 -35.50
C VAL A 47 24.86 -19.05 -36.51
N PHE A 48 23.98 -18.94 -37.52
CA PHE A 48 24.02 -17.80 -38.44
C PHE A 48 23.79 -16.45 -37.76
N ARG A 49 22.87 -16.37 -36.79
CA ARG A 49 22.68 -15.14 -36.00
C ARG A 49 23.90 -14.81 -35.15
N TYR A 50 24.54 -15.81 -34.56
CA TYR A 50 25.78 -15.60 -33.83
C TYR A 50 26.90 -15.07 -34.73
N ASP A 51 26.97 -15.54 -35.98
CA ASP A 51 27.91 -14.99 -36.95
C ASP A 51 27.69 -13.51 -37.21
N GLU A 52 26.44 -13.11 -37.43
CA GLU A 52 26.05 -11.71 -37.65
C GLU A 52 26.35 -10.84 -36.43
N ILE A 53 26.03 -11.31 -35.22
CA ILE A 53 26.19 -10.55 -33.97
C ILE A 53 27.65 -10.41 -33.57
N LEU A 54 28.44 -11.48 -33.72
CA LEU A 54 29.84 -11.53 -33.27
C LEU A 54 30.84 -11.27 -34.39
N ASN A 55 30.36 -11.03 -35.62
CA ASN A 55 31.15 -10.86 -36.83
C ASN A 55 32.25 -11.94 -36.98
N LYS A 56 31.89 -13.21 -36.74
CA LYS A 56 32.81 -14.36 -36.77
C LYS A 56 32.11 -15.66 -37.16
N SER A 57 32.81 -16.61 -37.77
CA SER A 57 32.25 -17.93 -38.04
C SER A 57 32.10 -18.75 -36.75
N SER A 58 30.88 -18.85 -36.24
CA SER A 58 30.49 -19.55 -35.02
C SER A 58 30.16 -21.01 -35.32
N ARG A 59 30.29 -21.88 -34.31
CA ARG A 59 30.01 -23.32 -34.42
C ARG A 59 28.86 -23.71 -33.50
N LEU A 60 28.31 -24.92 -33.64
CA LEU A 60 27.25 -25.40 -32.76
C LEU A 60 27.72 -25.50 -31.29
N SER A 61 29.03 -25.72 -31.07
CA SER A 61 29.65 -25.68 -29.74
C SER A 61 29.99 -24.29 -29.22
N GLN A 62 29.54 -23.21 -29.87
CA GLN A 62 29.72 -21.87 -29.34
C GLN A 62 28.90 -21.68 -28.05
N LYS A 63 29.52 -21.12 -27.01
CA LYS A 63 28.88 -20.86 -25.70
C LYS A 63 28.37 -22.12 -24.94
N THR A 64 28.80 -23.33 -25.32
CA THR A 64 28.40 -24.63 -24.72
C THR A 64 29.55 -25.66 -24.78
N LEU A 65 29.38 -26.88 -24.25
CA LEU A 65 30.38 -27.95 -24.37
C LEU A 65 30.58 -28.40 -25.82
N CYS A 66 31.73 -29.02 -26.13
CA CYS A 66 31.97 -29.57 -27.47
C CYS A 66 30.92 -30.61 -27.84
N MET A 67 30.42 -30.58 -29.07
CA MET A 67 29.41 -31.54 -29.52
C MET A 67 29.94 -32.98 -29.52
N SER A 68 31.24 -33.11 -29.75
CA SER A 68 32.01 -34.35 -29.65
C SER A 68 32.33 -34.80 -28.21
N ALA A 69 32.00 -34.00 -27.19
CA ALA A 69 32.23 -34.40 -25.79
C ALA A 69 31.41 -35.64 -25.43
N GLN A 70 32.03 -36.56 -24.69
CA GLN A 70 31.41 -37.82 -24.28
C GLN A 70 30.70 -37.65 -22.93
N GLN A 71 29.51 -38.25 -22.79
CA GLN A 71 28.60 -38.06 -21.66
C GLN A 71 28.09 -39.42 -21.14
N GLY A 72 27.87 -39.52 -19.82
CA GLY A 72 27.34 -40.71 -19.14
C GLY A 72 28.39 -41.65 -18.54
N GLU A 73 27.95 -42.59 -17.71
CA GLU A 73 28.78 -43.66 -17.16
C GLU A 73 29.30 -44.59 -18.29
N ILE A 74 30.46 -45.21 -18.07
CA ILE A 74 31.03 -46.18 -19.00
C ILE A 74 30.10 -47.39 -19.08
N ASP A 75 29.62 -47.72 -20.29
CA ASP A 75 28.88 -48.95 -20.51
C ASP A 75 29.81 -50.15 -20.26
N LEU A 76 29.50 -50.91 -19.21
CA LEU A 76 30.32 -52.03 -18.74
C LEU A 76 30.44 -53.17 -19.78
N ASN A 77 29.52 -53.25 -20.76
CA ASN A 77 29.57 -54.26 -21.81
C ASN A 77 30.43 -53.85 -23.01
N THR A 78 30.57 -52.54 -23.27
CA THR A 78 31.28 -52.01 -24.45
C THR A 78 32.55 -51.23 -24.10
N ASN A 79 32.77 -50.95 -22.81
CA ASN A 79 33.83 -50.12 -22.25
C ASN A 79 33.96 -48.74 -22.94
N LYS A 80 32.82 -48.19 -23.38
CA LYS A 80 32.73 -46.88 -24.03
C LYS A 80 31.74 -45.98 -23.26
N PRO A 81 31.94 -44.65 -23.27
CA PRO A 81 30.95 -43.74 -22.74
C PRO A 81 29.65 -43.82 -23.53
N LYS A 82 28.54 -43.64 -22.83
CA LYS A 82 27.21 -44.05 -23.29
C LYS A 82 26.62 -43.13 -24.37
N TYR A 83 26.94 -41.83 -24.36
CA TYR A 83 26.35 -40.84 -25.27
C TYR A 83 27.33 -39.75 -25.73
N LEU A 84 27.06 -39.15 -26.89
CA LEU A 84 27.72 -37.92 -27.33
C LEU A 84 26.91 -36.71 -26.86
N HIS A 85 27.57 -35.61 -26.52
CA HIS A 85 26.91 -34.37 -26.12
C HIS A 85 25.97 -33.84 -27.21
N TYR A 86 26.34 -33.99 -28.49
CA TYR A 86 25.47 -33.69 -29.63
C TYR A 86 24.07 -34.31 -29.50
N ASP A 87 23.99 -35.57 -29.07
CA ASP A 87 22.74 -36.32 -28.97
C ASP A 87 21.92 -35.93 -27.72
N VAL A 88 22.58 -35.50 -26.65
CA VAL A 88 21.95 -35.30 -25.33
C VAL A 88 21.90 -33.85 -24.85
N HIS A 89 22.41 -32.88 -25.61
CA HIS A 89 22.56 -31.48 -25.18
C HIS A 89 21.28 -30.90 -24.55
N ASN A 90 20.15 -31.02 -25.24
CA ASN A 90 18.87 -30.49 -24.79
C ASN A 90 18.20 -31.36 -23.70
N LEU A 91 18.60 -32.63 -23.56
CA LEU A 91 18.04 -33.55 -22.55
C LEU A 91 18.50 -33.20 -21.13
N TYR A 92 19.58 -32.45 -20.97
CA TYR A 92 20.04 -32.00 -19.66
C TYR A 92 19.06 -31.04 -18.98
N GLY A 93 18.51 -30.07 -19.71
CA GLY A 93 17.50 -29.15 -19.16
C GLY A 93 16.27 -29.92 -18.66
N TRP A 94 15.83 -30.90 -19.45
CA TRP A 94 14.73 -31.80 -19.06
C TRP A 94 15.08 -32.68 -17.86
N SER A 95 16.25 -33.33 -17.87
CA SER A 95 16.65 -34.31 -16.83
C SER A 95 16.92 -33.68 -15.47
N GLN A 96 17.33 -32.40 -15.43
CA GLN A 96 17.51 -31.64 -14.19
C GLN A 96 16.18 -31.15 -13.58
N THR A 97 15.15 -30.97 -14.41
CA THR A 97 13.91 -30.33 -13.98
C THR A 97 13.19 -31.15 -12.89
N LYS A 98 12.99 -32.46 -13.12
CA LYS A 98 12.27 -33.33 -12.19
C LYS A 98 13.00 -33.50 -10.85
N PRO A 99 14.31 -33.84 -10.81
CA PRO A 99 15.05 -33.90 -9.55
C PRO A 99 15.05 -32.57 -8.78
N THR A 100 15.09 -31.43 -9.47
CA THR A 100 15.01 -30.11 -8.83
C THR A 100 13.64 -29.91 -8.16
N LEU A 101 12.55 -30.27 -8.84
CA LEU A 101 11.21 -30.22 -8.26
C LEU A 101 11.08 -31.17 -7.06
N ASP A 102 11.63 -32.37 -7.15
CA ASP A 102 11.59 -33.36 -6.06
C ASP A 102 12.36 -32.87 -4.84
N ALA A 103 13.56 -32.32 -5.04
CA ALA A 103 14.34 -31.72 -3.96
C ALA A 103 13.62 -30.53 -3.32
N LEU A 104 13.01 -29.66 -4.14
CA LEU A 104 12.21 -28.53 -3.66
C LEU A 104 11.02 -28.99 -2.82
N ARG A 105 10.27 -30.00 -3.28
CA ARG A 105 9.12 -30.56 -2.56
C ARG A 105 9.56 -31.27 -1.28
N ALA A 106 10.64 -32.04 -1.31
CA ALA A 106 11.20 -32.70 -0.14
C ALA A 106 11.67 -31.69 0.92
N ALA A 107 12.29 -30.58 0.50
CA ALA A 107 12.77 -29.54 1.40
C ALA A 107 11.66 -28.70 2.02
N THR A 108 10.55 -28.49 1.31
CA THR A 108 9.51 -27.53 1.72
C THR A 108 8.20 -28.16 2.16
N GLY A 109 7.90 -29.40 1.75
CA GLY A 109 6.59 -30.03 1.90
C GLY A 109 5.48 -29.36 1.07
N LYS A 110 5.81 -28.48 0.11
CA LYS A 110 4.83 -27.68 -0.68
C LYS A 110 5.01 -27.86 -2.18
N ARG A 111 4.00 -27.48 -2.98
CA ARG A 111 3.91 -27.64 -4.45
C ARG A 111 5.17 -27.21 -5.23
N GLY A 112 5.73 -26.06 -4.87
CA GLY A 112 6.94 -25.48 -5.47
C GLY A 112 6.75 -24.94 -6.90
N LEU A 113 7.68 -24.10 -7.37
CA LEU A 113 7.78 -23.63 -8.76
C LEU A 113 9.24 -23.75 -9.22
N VAL A 114 9.47 -24.46 -10.33
CA VAL A 114 10.78 -24.53 -11.00
C VAL A 114 10.69 -23.69 -12.27
N LEU A 115 11.60 -22.74 -12.43
CA LEU A 115 11.65 -21.85 -13.59
C LEU A 115 13.08 -21.84 -14.18
N PRO A 116 13.40 -22.82 -15.03
CA PRO A 116 14.71 -22.97 -15.65
C PRO A 116 14.84 -22.07 -16.89
N ARG A 117 16.09 -21.86 -17.32
CA ARG A 117 16.43 -21.20 -18.60
C ARG A 117 16.53 -22.21 -19.76
N SER A 118 16.56 -23.49 -19.45
CA SER A 118 16.69 -24.58 -20.41
C SER A 118 15.63 -25.64 -20.13
N THR A 119 14.86 -25.97 -21.15
CA THR A 119 13.81 -27.00 -21.11
C THR A 119 13.80 -27.75 -22.43
N PHE A 120 13.24 -28.95 -22.42
CA PHE A 120 12.89 -29.70 -23.63
C PHE A 120 11.39 -30.04 -23.65
N VAL A 121 10.88 -30.54 -24.78
CA VAL A 121 9.49 -31.00 -24.89
C VAL A 121 9.16 -31.98 -23.75
N GLY A 122 8.02 -31.78 -23.09
CA GLY A 122 7.61 -32.54 -21.91
C GLY A 122 8.05 -31.97 -20.56
N SER A 123 8.95 -30.98 -20.50
CA SER A 123 9.37 -30.36 -19.23
C SER A 123 8.23 -29.64 -18.50
N GLY A 124 7.19 -29.21 -19.24
CA GLY A 124 6.03 -28.49 -18.70
C GLY A 124 5.22 -29.27 -17.66
N GLN A 125 5.42 -30.58 -17.56
CA GLN A 125 4.87 -31.40 -16.48
C GLN A 125 5.44 -31.01 -15.09
N TRP A 126 6.64 -30.42 -15.05
CA TRP A 126 7.38 -30.17 -13.81
C TRP A 126 7.86 -28.72 -13.65
N SER A 127 7.96 -27.95 -14.73
CA SER A 127 8.44 -26.56 -14.68
C SER A 127 7.72 -25.61 -15.62
N GLY A 128 7.84 -24.32 -15.34
CA GLY A 128 7.64 -23.27 -16.34
C GLY A 128 8.85 -23.11 -17.26
N HIS A 129 8.89 -22.01 -18.01
CA HIS A 129 10.08 -21.59 -18.75
C HIS A 129 10.19 -20.06 -18.78
N TRP A 130 11.39 -19.53 -18.53
CA TRP A 130 11.69 -18.12 -18.77
C TRP A 130 12.38 -17.98 -20.13
N LEU A 131 11.80 -17.18 -21.03
CA LEU A 131 12.26 -17.03 -22.43
C LEU A 131 13.68 -16.47 -22.58
N GLY A 132 14.29 -15.97 -21.50
CA GLY A 132 15.68 -15.54 -21.43
C GLY A 132 15.87 -14.03 -21.41
N ASP A 133 17.14 -13.62 -21.50
CA ASP A 133 17.54 -12.21 -21.45
C ASP A 133 17.31 -11.52 -22.80
N ASN A 134 16.20 -10.82 -22.95
CA ASN A 134 15.87 -10.05 -24.15
C ASN A 134 16.41 -8.61 -24.10
N ASN A 135 16.63 -7.99 -25.26
CA ASN A 135 16.97 -6.56 -25.34
C ASN A 135 15.72 -5.69 -25.20
N ALA A 136 15.87 -4.51 -24.62
CA ALA A 136 14.85 -3.45 -24.59
C ALA A 136 14.67 -2.84 -26.00
N THR A 137 13.95 -3.54 -26.87
CA THR A 137 13.59 -3.08 -28.24
C THR A 137 12.18 -3.54 -28.63
N TRP A 138 11.49 -2.78 -29.47
CA TRP A 138 10.17 -3.15 -30.02
C TRP A 138 10.18 -4.51 -30.74
N HIS A 139 11.30 -4.83 -31.40
CA HIS A 139 11.48 -6.11 -32.08
C HIS A 139 11.49 -7.30 -31.11
N GLU A 140 12.16 -7.15 -29.97
CA GLU A 140 12.16 -8.19 -28.92
C GLU A 140 10.81 -8.28 -28.21
N MET A 141 10.06 -7.19 -28.09
CA MET A 141 8.67 -7.24 -27.61
C MET A 141 7.80 -8.09 -28.53
N LYS A 142 7.90 -7.91 -29.85
CA LYS A 142 7.19 -8.75 -30.83
C LYS A 142 7.58 -10.22 -30.70
N ARG A 143 8.88 -10.51 -30.57
CA ARG A 143 9.39 -11.89 -30.39
C ARG A 143 8.92 -12.54 -29.10
N SER A 144 8.80 -11.78 -28.02
CA SER A 144 8.32 -12.33 -26.75
C SER A 144 6.88 -12.85 -26.83
N ILE A 145 6.03 -12.23 -27.66
CA ILE A 145 4.67 -12.73 -27.95
C ILE A 145 4.74 -14.04 -28.71
N ILE A 146 5.58 -14.12 -29.74
CA ILE A 146 5.78 -15.34 -30.55
C ILE A 146 6.29 -16.49 -29.66
N GLY A 147 7.35 -16.25 -28.89
CA GLY A 147 7.92 -17.24 -27.98
C GLY A 147 6.91 -17.71 -26.94
N MET A 148 6.05 -16.82 -26.43
CA MET A 148 5.00 -17.21 -25.50
C MET A 148 3.98 -18.18 -26.11
N ILE A 149 3.60 -17.95 -27.37
CA ILE A 149 2.69 -18.83 -28.12
C ILE A 149 3.36 -20.18 -28.38
N GLU A 150 4.60 -20.18 -28.88
CA GLU A 150 5.37 -21.39 -29.19
C GLU A 150 5.54 -22.30 -27.95
N PHE A 151 5.90 -21.74 -26.80
CA PHE A 151 6.07 -22.53 -25.57
C PHE A 151 4.77 -23.14 -25.05
N ASN A 152 3.62 -22.53 -25.34
CA ASN A 152 2.33 -23.17 -25.07
C ASN A 152 2.15 -24.41 -25.97
N TRP A 153 2.54 -24.35 -27.25
CA TRP A 153 2.51 -25.53 -28.13
C TRP A 153 3.51 -26.61 -27.74
N PHE A 154 4.66 -26.23 -27.18
CA PHE A 154 5.63 -27.18 -26.64
C PHE A 154 5.18 -27.83 -25.33
N GLY A 155 3.97 -27.51 -24.86
CA GLY A 155 3.38 -28.05 -23.64
C GLY A 155 3.94 -27.42 -22.36
N ILE A 156 4.45 -26.18 -22.43
CA ILE A 156 5.01 -25.44 -21.29
C ILE A 156 4.21 -24.13 -21.10
N PRO A 157 2.99 -24.20 -20.52
CA PRO A 157 2.06 -23.08 -20.52
C PRO A 157 2.46 -21.93 -19.58
N PHE A 158 3.25 -22.19 -18.53
CA PHE A 158 3.75 -21.16 -17.63
C PHE A 158 5.07 -20.57 -18.15
N ASN A 159 4.97 -19.59 -19.05
CA ASN A 159 6.12 -18.96 -19.69
C ASN A 159 5.94 -17.44 -19.90
N GLY A 160 7.06 -16.75 -20.17
CA GLY A 160 7.10 -15.31 -20.43
C GLY A 160 8.53 -14.75 -20.52
N ALA A 161 8.66 -13.50 -20.96
CA ALA A 161 9.92 -12.78 -21.11
C ALA A 161 10.12 -11.71 -20.03
N ASP A 162 11.31 -11.12 -19.98
CA ASP A 162 11.55 -9.93 -19.15
C ASP A 162 10.88 -8.72 -19.79
N ILE A 163 9.80 -8.27 -19.15
CA ILE A 163 9.01 -7.13 -19.59
C ILE A 163 9.89 -5.87 -19.55
N CYS A 164 9.78 -5.05 -20.60
CA CYS A 164 10.63 -3.89 -20.89
C CYS A 164 12.07 -4.20 -21.31
N GLY A 165 12.50 -5.46 -21.28
CA GLY A 165 13.85 -5.89 -21.65
C GLY A 165 14.77 -6.08 -20.46
N TYR A 166 15.72 -6.99 -20.62
CA TYR A 166 16.79 -7.24 -19.66
C TYR A 166 18.03 -6.38 -19.95
N PHE A 167 18.46 -6.35 -21.22
CA PHE A 167 19.60 -5.56 -21.69
C PHE A 167 19.15 -4.23 -22.29
N ASN A 168 20.04 -3.22 -22.25
CA ASN A 168 19.78 -1.84 -22.67
C ASN A 168 18.67 -1.17 -21.84
N SER A 169 18.32 0.07 -22.15
CA SER A 169 17.28 0.81 -21.43
C SER A 169 16.08 1.06 -22.35
N PRO A 170 14.85 0.80 -21.91
CA PRO A 170 13.65 1.06 -22.69
C PRO A 170 13.31 2.56 -22.76
N THR A 171 12.53 2.96 -23.77
CA THR A 171 11.80 4.23 -23.75
C THR A 171 10.53 4.10 -22.90
N GLU A 172 9.98 5.21 -22.42
CA GLU A 172 8.74 5.21 -21.61
C GLU A 172 7.57 4.59 -22.37
N GLU A 173 7.37 4.98 -23.63
CA GLU A 173 6.29 4.44 -24.46
C GLU A 173 6.46 2.93 -24.66
N MET A 174 7.66 2.48 -25.00
CA MET A 174 7.94 1.05 -25.19
C MET A 174 7.70 0.27 -23.91
N CYS A 175 8.19 0.73 -22.74
CA CYS A 175 7.95 0.04 -21.49
C CYS A 175 6.47 0.08 -21.10
N THR A 176 5.74 1.17 -21.38
CA THR A 176 4.28 1.25 -21.19
C THR A 176 3.54 0.21 -22.01
N ARG A 177 3.84 0.09 -23.31
CA ARG A 177 3.25 -0.92 -24.19
C ARG A 177 3.67 -2.34 -23.82
N TRP A 178 4.91 -2.54 -23.40
CA TRP A 178 5.39 -3.86 -22.98
C TRP A 178 4.75 -4.28 -21.66
N MET A 179 4.59 -3.39 -20.69
CA MET A 179 3.84 -3.68 -19.45
C MET A 179 2.37 -3.98 -19.73
N GLN A 180 1.76 -3.27 -20.68
CA GLN A 180 0.40 -3.55 -21.15
C GLN A 180 0.25 -4.99 -21.66
N VAL A 181 1.05 -5.43 -22.63
CA VAL A 181 0.98 -6.80 -23.15
C VAL A 181 1.51 -7.83 -22.15
N GLY A 182 2.56 -7.47 -21.41
CA GLY A 182 3.24 -8.30 -20.43
C GLY A 182 2.37 -8.64 -19.22
N ALA A 183 1.37 -7.80 -18.90
CA ALA A 183 0.32 -8.13 -17.93
C ALA A 183 -0.48 -9.39 -18.32
N PHE A 184 -0.49 -9.78 -19.59
CA PHE A 184 -1.18 -10.96 -20.10
C PHE A 184 -0.26 -12.18 -20.31
N TYR A 185 1.03 -12.08 -19.97
CA TYR A 185 1.93 -13.23 -19.99
C TYR A 185 1.61 -14.19 -18.83
N PRO A 186 1.60 -15.52 -19.04
CA PRO A 186 1.50 -16.51 -17.96
C PRO A 186 2.52 -16.23 -16.85
N PHE A 187 3.79 -16.07 -17.21
CA PHE A 187 4.86 -15.54 -16.36
C PHE A 187 5.07 -14.04 -16.67
N SER A 188 4.54 -13.19 -15.81
CA SER A 188 4.60 -11.73 -15.96
C SER A 188 5.63 -11.15 -14.98
N ARG A 189 6.82 -10.79 -15.48
CA ARG A 189 7.93 -10.26 -14.68
C ARG A 189 8.62 -9.10 -15.40
N ASN A 190 8.82 -8.00 -14.69
CA ASN A 190 9.73 -6.93 -15.08
C ASN A 190 11.08 -7.15 -14.38
N HIS A 191 12.18 -7.21 -15.15
CA HIS A 191 13.51 -7.56 -14.66
C HIS A 191 14.59 -7.06 -15.62
N ASN A 192 15.57 -6.32 -15.11
CA ASN A 192 16.66 -5.71 -15.88
C ASN A 192 18.06 -6.07 -15.34
N ASN A 193 19.07 -5.91 -16.20
CA ASN A 193 20.47 -6.13 -15.84
C ASN A 193 21.02 -5.03 -14.93
N ARG A 194 22.11 -5.33 -14.23
CA ARG A 194 22.89 -4.34 -13.48
C ARG A 194 23.36 -3.21 -14.42
N ARG A 195 23.26 -1.96 -13.94
CA ARG A 195 23.68 -0.73 -14.65
C ARG A 195 22.81 -0.30 -15.83
N THR A 196 21.66 -0.93 -16.06
CA THR A 196 20.63 -0.36 -16.94
C THR A 196 19.67 0.51 -16.12
N ARG A 197 18.88 1.36 -16.79
CA ARG A 197 17.90 2.22 -16.13
C ARG A 197 16.89 1.38 -15.35
N ASP A 198 16.47 1.87 -14.19
CA ASP A 198 15.29 1.35 -13.50
C ASP A 198 14.08 1.41 -14.45
N GLN A 199 13.19 0.43 -14.34
CA GLN A 199 12.10 0.28 -15.31
C GLN A 199 10.82 -0.31 -14.69
N ASP A 200 10.73 -0.38 -13.36
CA ASP A 200 9.47 -0.69 -12.70
C ASP A 200 8.45 0.43 -12.94
N PRO A 201 7.13 0.17 -12.79
CA PRO A 201 6.12 1.17 -13.15
C PRO A 201 6.29 2.54 -12.47
N ALA A 202 6.84 2.61 -11.26
CA ALA A 202 6.96 3.86 -10.50
C ALA A 202 8.08 4.79 -11.00
N GLU A 203 8.98 4.29 -11.85
CA GLU A 203 10.05 5.08 -12.48
C GLU A 203 9.56 5.95 -13.65
N TRP A 204 8.35 5.69 -14.17
CA TRP A 204 7.81 6.36 -15.36
C TRP A 204 6.85 7.49 -15.00
N SER A 205 6.49 8.31 -15.99
CA SER A 205 5.53 9.41 -15.81
C SER A 205 4.19 8.93 -15.23
N GLN A 206 3.46 9.83 -14.55
CA GLN A 206 2.15 9.51 -13.98
C GLN A 206 1.14 8.95 -15.01
N PRO A 207 1.05 9.46 -16.25
CA PRO A 207 0.25 8.83 -17.31
C PRO A 207 0.67 7.38 -17.62
N ALA A 208 1.96 7.12 -17.80
CA ALA A 208 2.50 5.79 -18.07
C ALA A 208 2.21 4.84 -16.90
N LEU A 209 2.49 5.26 -15.66
CA LEU A 209 2.20 4.52 -14.44
C LEU A 209 0.72 4.12 -14.36
N ARG A 210 -0.22 5.04 -14.62
CA ARG A 210 -1.66 4.74 -14.61
C ARG A 210 -2.04 3.71 -15.68
N ALA A 211 -1.47 3.81 -16.88
CA ALA A 211 -1.69 2.85 -17.96
C ALA A 211 -1.20 1.44 -17.58
N MET A 212 0.00 1.34 -16.98
CA MET A 212 0.57 0.08 -16.51
C MET A 212 -0.26 -0.53 -15.36
N ILE A 213 -0.65 0.28 -14.38
CA ILE A 213 -1.53 -0.15 -13.27
C ILE A 213 -2.87 -0.66 -13.80
N SER A 214 -3.45 0.01 -14.79
CA SER A 214 -4.72 -0.41 -15.40
C SER A 214 -4.63 -1.83 -15.96
N ALA A 215 -3.60 -2.12 -16.76
CA ALA A 215 -3.36 -3.46 -17.31
C ALA A 215 -3.12 -4.52 -16.21
N LEU A 216 -2.34 -4.18 -15.17
CA LEU A 216 -2.08 -5.08 -14.04
C LEU A 216 -3.33 -5.37 -13.21
N ARG A 217 -4.22 -4.39 -13.01
CA ARG A 217 -5.50 -4.59 -12.32
C ARG A 217 -6.39 -5.58 -13.08
N ILE A 218 -6.44 -5.46 -14.42
CA ILE A 218 -7.18 -6.41 -15.26
C ILE A 218 -6.60 -7.83 -15.12
N ARG A 219 -5.27 -7.97 -15.13
CA ARG A 219 -4.62 -9.26 -14.85
C ARG A 219 -5.09 -9.85 -13.52
N TYR A 220 -5.07 -9.07 -12.44
CA TYR A 220 -5.47 -9.53 -11.11
C TYR A 220 -6.94 -9.95 -11.07
N ILE A 221 -7.81 -9.17 -11.73
CA ILE A 221 -9.23 -9.50 -11.88
C ILE A 221 -9.42 -10.88 -12.55
N LEU A 222 -8.56 -11.21 -13.53
CA LEU A 222 -8.63 -12.43 -14.32
C LEU A 222 -7.81 -13.60 -13.75
N LEU A 223 -7.15 -13.46 -12.59
CA LEU A 223 -6.36 -14.55 -12.01
C LEU A 223 -7.15 -15.86 -11.81
N PRO A 224 -8.44 -15.86 -11.39
CA PRO A 224 -9.22 -17.10 -11.32
C PRO A 224 -9.39 -17.79 -12.67
N TYR A 225 -9.54 -17.01 -13.75
CA TYR A 225 -9.61 -17.54 -15.11
C TYR A 225 -8.27 -18.14 -15.54
N TYR A 226 -7.16 -17.43 -15.36
CA TYR A 226 -5.81 -17.98 -15.61
C TYR A 226 -5.57 -19.27 -14.82
N TYR A 227 -5.94 -19.28 -13.54
CA TYR A 227 -5.75 -20.44 -12.66
C TYR A 227 -6.55 -21.66 -13.13
N THR A 228 -7.78 -21.43 -13.59
CA THR A 228 -8.62 -22.47 -14.19
C THR A 228 -8.03 -22.98 -15.51
N LEU A 229 -7.45 -22.10 -16.34
CA LEU A 229 -6.75 -22.52 -17.56
C LEU A 229 -5.50 -23.37 -17.23
N PHE A 230 -4.74 -23.05 -16.19
CA PHE A 230 -3.61 -23.87 -15.75
C PHE A 230 -4.05 -25.24 -15.23
N TYR A 231 -5.18 -25.31 -14.53
CA TYR A 231 -5.78 -26.58 -14.13
C TYR A 231 -6.10 -27.44 -15.35
N LYS A 232 -6.79 -26.89 -16.36
CA LYS A 232 -7.07 -27.61 -17.62
C LYS A 232 -5.80 -27.99 -18.37
N ALA A 233 -4.79 -27.12 -18.39
CA ALA A 233 -3.50 -27.46 -18.99
C ALA A 233 -2.85 -28.66 -18.29
N HIS A 234 -2.97 -28.73 -16.95
CA HIS A 234 -2.45 -29.84 -16.15
C HIS A 234 -3.25 -31.14 -16.29
N THR A 235 -4.58 -31.08 -16.37
CA THR A 235 -5.45 -32.28 -16.39
C THR A 235 -5.77 -32.79 -17.79
N GLU A 236 -5.84 -31.91 -18.78
CA GLU A 236 -6.30 -32.22 -20.15
C GLU A 236 -5.22 -31.98 -21.20
N GLY A 237 -4.08 -31.38 -20.84
CA GLY A 237 -3.04 -30.99 -21.81
C GLY A 237 -3.44 -29.78 -22.67
N SER A 238 -4.41 -28.98 -22.22
CA SER A 238 -4.82 -27.75 -22.91
C SER A 238 -3.75 -26.64 -22.86
N THR A 239 -3.98 -25.55 -23.58
CA THR A 239 -3.08 -24.38 -23.62
C THR A 239 -3.71 -23.16 -22.93
N VAL A 240 -2.86 -22.33 -22.30
CA VAL A 240 -3.26 -21.09 -21.60
C VAL A 240 -3.23 -19.91 -22.57
N ILE A 241 -2.17 -19.80 -23.37
CA ILE A 241 -2.07 -18.81 -24.44
C ILE A 241 -2.23 -19.53 -25.78
N ARG A 242 -3.06 -18.98 -26.67
CA ARG A 242 -3.42 -19.62 -27.94
C ARG A 242 -3.22 -18.65 -29.12
N PRO A 243 -2.71 -19.14 -30.26
CA PRO A 243 -2.87 -18.43 -31.53
C PRO A 243 -4.35 -18.41 -31.93
N LEU A 244 -4.76 -17.51 -32.83
CA LEU A 244 -6.14 -17.50 -33.30
C LEU A 244 -6.54 -18.81 -34.00
N PHE A 245 -5.64 -19.38 -34.82
CA PHE A 245 -5.94 -20.58 -35.58
C PHE A 245 -6.22 -21.82 -34.71
N HIS A 246 -5.86 -21.82 -33.41
CA HIS A 246 -6.25 -22.89 -32.49
C HIS A 246 -7.78 -22.98 -32.34
N GLU A 247 -8.44 -21.82 -32.30
CA GLU A 247 -9.90 -21.72 -32.18
C GLU A 247 -10.59 -21.64 -33.55
N TYR A 248 -9.84 -21.28 -34.60
CA TYR A 248 -10.33 -21.08 -35.97
C TYR A 248 -9.45 -21.81 -37.01
N PRO A 249 -9.28 -23.15 -36.92
CA PRO A 249 -8.29 -23.88 -37.73
C PRO A 249 -8.61 -23.90 -39.23
N THR A 250 -9.86 -23.64 -39.61
CA THR A 250 -10.30 -23.57 -41.01
C THR A 250 -10.14 -22.16 -41.62
N ASP A 251 -9.90 -21.16 -40.79
CA ASP A 251 -9.74 -19.77 -41.23
C ASP A 251 -8.28 -19.49 -41.58
N LYS A 252 -7.96 -19.55 -42.88
CA LYS A 252 -6.59 -19.40 -43.38
C LYS A 252 -5.96 -18.06 -43.02
N ALA A 253 -6.76 -17.00 -42.81
CA ALA A 253 -6.22 -15.69 -42.44
C ALA A 253 -5.56 -15.71 -41.06
N THR A 254 -5.97 -16.64 -40.18
CA THR A 254 -5.44 -16.75 -38.82
C THR A 254 -4.08 -17.42 -38.71
N LEU A 255 -3.59 -18.07 -39.79
CA LEU A 255 -2.30 -18.77 -39.80
C LEU A 255 -1.10 -17.82 -39.71
N ASP A 256 -1.21 -16.64 -40.32
CA ASP A 256 -0.14 -15.64 -40.37
C ASP A 256 -0.21 -14.61 -39.22
N ILE A 257 -1.11 -14.82 -38.24
CA ILE A 257 -1.32 -13.90 -37.12
C ILE A 257 -0.54 -14.36 -35.89
N PHE A 258 0.46 -13.56 -35.50
CA PHE A 258 1.38 -13.90 -34.39
C PHE A 258 1.58 -12.76 -33.37
N LEU A 259 0.99 -11.58 -33.58
CA LEU A 259 1.06 -10.45 -32.63
C LEU A 259 -0.27 -10.22 -31.89
N GLN A 260 -1.34 -10.84 -32.36
CA GLN A 260 -2.65 -10.89 -31.72
C GLN A 260 -2.88 -12.33 -31.26
N PHE A 261 -3.27 -12.51 -30.00
CA PHE A 261 -3.37 -13.85 -29.39
C PHE A 261 -4.55 -13.95 -28.42
N LEU A 262 -4.84 -15.16 -27.98
CA LEU A 262 -5.90 -15.44 -27.02
C LEU A 262 -5.34 -15.93 -25.68
N VAL A 263 -5.97 -15.50 -24.59
CA VAL A 263 -5.86 -16.11 -23.26
C VAL A 263 -7.05 -17.05 -23.09
N GLY A 264 -6.77 -18.35 -23.09
CA GLY A 264 -7.76 -19.39 -23.33
C GLY A 264 -8.52 -19.15 -24.64
N PRO A 265 -9.76 -19.65 -24.77
CA PRO A 265 -10.54 -19.48 -25.99
C PRO A 265 -11.33 -18.16 -26.09
N TYR A 266 -11.37 -17.34 -25.03
CA TYR A 266 -12.39 -16.28 -24.88
C TYR A 266 -11.88 -14.85 -24.71
N LEU A 267 -10.61 -14.63 -24.34
CA LEU A 267 -10.05 -13.29 -24.20
C LEU A 267 -9.00 -13.05 -25.26
N MET A 268 -9.25 -12.12 -26.18
CA MET A 268 -8.33 -11.70 -27.21
C MET A 268 -7.54 -10.48 -26.77
N VAL A 269 -6.21 -10.55 -26.94
CA VAL A 269 -5.25 -9.50 -26.63
C VAL A 269 -4.62 -9.03 -27.93
N ALA A 270 -4.76 -7.74 -28.21
CA ALA A 270 -4.25 -7.12 -29.43
C ALA A 270 -3.37 -5.90 -29.11
N PRO A 271 -2.11 -6.12 -28.72
CA PRO A 271 -1.22 -5.06 -28.27
C PRO A 271 -0.73 -4.17 -29.41
N VAL A 272 -0.44 -2.91 -29.10
CA VAL A 272 0.34 -2.04 -29.97
C VAL A 272 1.81 -2.46 -29.88
N THR A 273 2.45 -2.70 -31.02
CA THR A 273 3.81 -3.24 -31.07
C THR A 273 4.80 -2.35 -31.84
N ASP A 274 4.40 -1.15 -32.20
CA ASP A 274 5.19 -0.18 -32.95
C ASP A 274 5.20 1.17 -32.24
N ASP A 275 6.32 1.88 -32.35
CA ASP A 275 6.54 3.17 -31.71
C ASP A 275 5.62 4.26 -32.25
N GLY A 276 5.05 5.09 -31.37
CA GLY A 276 4.16 6.19 -31.71
C GLY A 276 2.75 5.78 -32.17
N ALA A 277 2.48 4.48 -32.35
CA ALA A 277 1.19 4.02 -32.81
C ALA A 277 0.10 4.20 -31.74
N ARG A 278 -1.08 4.67 -32.18
CA ARG A 278 -2.27 4.87 -31.35
C ARG A 278 -3.48 4.09 -31.88
N THR A 279 -3.27 3.29 -32.91
CA THR A 279 -4.24 2.35 -33.47
C THR A 279 -3.55 1.02 -33.73
N VAL A 280 -4.32 -0.06 -33.78
CA VAL A 280 -3.83 -1.41 -34.14
C VAL A 280 -4.78 -2.07 -35.12
N GLN A 281 -4.23 -2.77 -36.11
CA GLN A 281 -5.00 -3.63 -37.00
C GLN A 281 -5.20 -4.99 -36.34
N ILE A 282 -6.46 -5.39 -36.17
CA ILE A 282 -6.81 -6.69 -35.58
C ILE A 282 -7.64 -7.49 -36.58
N TYR A 283 -7.47 -8.80 -36.60
CA TYR A 283 -8.39 -9.69 -37.30
C TYR A 283 -9.56 -10.01 -36.37
N SER A 284 -10.80 -9.88 -36.84
CA SER A 284 -12.01 -10.30 -36.12
C SER A 284 -12.48 -11.63 -36.68
N PRO A 285 -12.28 -12.77 -35.98
CA PRO A 285 -12.75 -14.08 -36.45
C PRO A 285 -14.28 -14.20 -36.54
N SER A 286 -14.77 -15.31 -37.08
CA SER A 286 -16.21 -15.63 -37.22
C SER A 286 -16.91 -15.95 -35.89
N SER A 287 -16.94 -14.99 -34.97
CA SER A 287 -17.66 -15.04 -33.70
C SER A 287 -18.05 -13.63 -33.26
N PRO A 288 -19.05 -13.46 -32.40
CA PRO A 288 -19.29 -12.17 -31.77
C PRO A 288 -18.12 -11.83 -30.83
N TRP A 289 -17.55 -10.64 -30.99
CA TRP A 289 -16.47 -10.11 -30.17
C TRP A 289 -16.89 -8.77 -29.58
N TYR A 290 -16.70 -8.59 -28.29
CA TYR A 290 -17.08 -7.40 -27.55
C TYR A 290 -15.85 -6.73 -26.96
N ASN A 291 -15.74 -5.41 -27.09
CA ASN A 291 -14.70 -4.64 -26.43
C ASN A 291 -14.82 -4.81 -24.90
N PHE A 292 -13.71 -5.16 -24.24
CA PHE A 292 -13.69 -5.45 -22.81
C PHE A 292 -14.15 -4.27 -21.95
N TYR A 293 -13.87 -3.04 -22.38
CA TYR A 293 -14.05 -1.83 -21.57
C TYR A 293 -15.47 -1.26 -21.64
N ASP A 294 -16.06 -1.21 -22.84
CA ASP A 294 -17.35 -0.58 -23.09
C ASP A 294 -18.44 -1.55 -23.59
N GLY A 295 -18.09 -2.81 -23.84
CA GLY A 295 -19.01 -3.85 -24.28
C GLY A 295 -19.53 -3.68 -25.71
N THR A 296 -18.99 -2.73 -26.48
CA THR A 296 -19.38 -2.55 -27.88
C THR A 296 -18.96 -3.75 -28.72
N SER A 297 -19.85 -4.22 -29.60
CA SER A 297 -19.55 -5.34 -30.50
C SER A 297 -18.69 -4.90 -31.69
N ILE A 298 -17.71 -5.70 -32.07
CA ILE A 298 -17.02 -5.56 -33.36
C ILE A 298 -18.03 -5.92 -34.46
N SER A 299 -18.31 -4.98 -35.36
CA SER A 299 -19.36 -5.11 -36.38
C SER A 299 -19.01 -6.01 -37.57
N VAL A 300 -17.72 -6.32 -37.76
CA VAL A 300 -17.22 -7.13 -38.87
C VAL A 300 -16.72 -8.49 -38.40
N GLN A 301 -16.87 -9.51 -39.25
CA GLN A 301 -16.41 -10.88 -39.02
C GLN A 301 -15.59 -11.37 -40.20
N SER A 302 -14.59 -12.21 -39.90
CA SER A 302 -13.59 -12.74 -40.83
C SER A 302 -12.85 -11.66 -41.62
N GLN A 303 -12.59 -10.51 -41.00
CA GLN A 303 -11.96 -9.35 -41.63
C GLN A 303 -11.02 -8.63 -40.66
N PHE A 304 -10.05 -7.90 -41.22
CA PHE A 304 -9.23 -6.97 -40.45
C PHE A 304 -9.99 -5.67 -40.19
N VAL A 305 -9.81 -5.12 -38.99
CA VAL A 305 -10.40 -3.86 -38.55
C VAL A 305 -9.36 -3.04 -37.78
N SER A 306 -9.36 -1.72 -38.02
CA SER A 306 -8.57 -0.78 -37.25
C SER A 306 -9.27 -0.48 -35.93
N VAL A 307 -8.56 -0.61 -34.81
CA VAL A 307 -9.08 -0.24 -33.49
C VAL A 307 -8.21 0.83 -32.85
N GLU A 308 -8.86 1.77 -32.17
CA GLU A 308 -8.22 2.77 -31.34
C GLU A 308 -7.50 2.11 -30.16
N ALA A 309 -6.25 2.50 -29.97
CA ALA A 309 -5.36 2.00 -28.94
C ALA A 309 -4.55 3.16 -28.37
N PRO A 310 -5.19 4.12 -27.68
CA PRO A 310 -4.48 5.21 -27.02
C PRO A 310 -3.47 4.65 -26.00
N LEU A 311 -2.54 5.47 -25.53
CA LEU A 311 -1.42 4.98 -24.70
C LEU A 311 -1.92 4.35 -23.39
N GLU A 312 -3.06 4.79 -22.88
CA GLU A 312 -3.66 4.38 -21.62
C GLU A 312 -4.36 3.02 -21.69
N ILE A 313 -4.66 2.52 -22.89
CA ILE A 313 -5.53 1.36 -23.11
C ILE A 313 -4.82 0.32 -23.97
N ILE A 314 -4.81 -0.93 -23.50
CA ILE A 314 -4.49 -2.09 -24.33
C ILE A 314 -5.79 -2.63 -24.94
N PRO A 315 -5.88 -2.83 -26.26
CA PRO A 315 -7.07 -3.42 -26.88
C PRO A 315 -7.30 -4.87 -26.41
N LEU A 316 -8.46 -5.09 -25.79
CA LEU A 316 -8.91 -6.37 -25.26
C LEU A 316 -10.34 -6.65 -25.70
N PHE A 317 -10.61 -7.90 -26.08
CA PHE A 317 -11.93 -8.29 -26.56
C PHE A 317 -12.36 -9.63 -25.99
N LEU A 318 -13.65 -9.75 -25.70
CA LEU A 318 -14.28 -10.94 -25.18
C LEU A 318 -15.10 -11.62 -26.26
N ARG A 319 -14.88 -12.92 -26.46
CA ARG A 319 -15.69 -13.74 -27.36
C ARG A 319 -17.03 -14.05 -26.71
N GLY A 320 -18.14 -13.91 -27.46
CA GLY A 320 -19.46 -14.37 -27.01
C GLY A 320 -19.52 -15.88 -26.84
N GLY A 321 -20.34 -16.33 -25.89
CA GLY A 321 -20.44 -17.73 -25.48
C GLY A 321 -19.67 -18.07 -24.20
N ALA A 322 -19.10 -17.08 -23.51
CA ALA A 322 -18.16 -17.30 -22.42
C ALA A 322 -18.66 -16.81 -21.06
N ILE A 323 -18.32 -17.54 -20.00
CA ILE A 323 -18.42 -17.09 -18.61
C ILE A 323 -17.02 -17.13 -17.98
N LEU A 324 -16.47 -15.97 -17.63
CA LEU A 324 -15.13 -15.86 -17.05
C LEU A 324 -15.22 -15.57 -15.55
N PRO A 325 -14.64 -16.40 -14.67
CA PRO A 325 -14.55 -16.09 -13.26
C PRO A 325 -13.55 -14.96 -13.01
N THR A 326 -13.95 -14.04 -12.15
CA THR A 326 -13.12 -12.90 -11.73
C THR A 326 -13.02 -12.82 -10.21
N GLN A 327 -12.03 -12.11 -9.70
CA GLN A 327 -11.88 -11.85 -8.26
C GLN A 327 -11.33 -10.44 -8.04
N GLY A 328 -11.67 -9.77 -6.94
CA GLY A 328 -11.15 -8.43 -6.66
C GLY A 328 -9.62 -8.36 -6.67
N PHE A 329 -9.05 -7.30 -7.26
CA PHE A 329 -7.61 -7.07 -7.24
C PHE A 329 -7.16 -6.58 -5.85
N ALA A 330 -5.89 -6.82 -5.50
CA ALA A 330 -5.25 -6.31 -4.30
C ALA A 330 -3.74 -6.20 -4.52
N ASN A 331 -2.99 -5.73 -3.51
CA ASN A 331 -1.54 -5.48 -3.65
C ASN A 331 -0.70 -6.74 -3.96
N ASN A 332 -1.21 -7.94 -3.70
CA ASN A 332 -0.57 -9.21 -4.07
C ASN A 332 -1.59 -10.34 -4.23
N THR A 333 -1.15 -11.48 -4.75
CA THR A 333 -2.01 -12.63 -5.01
C THR A 333 -2.63 -13.24 -3.75
N LYS A 334 -1.93 -13.21 -2.60
CA LYS A 334 -2.49 -13.68 -1.31
C LYS A 334 -3.69 -12.84 -0.89
N LEU A 335 -3.59 -11.51 -0.97
CA LEU A 335 -4.68 -10.60 -0.61
C LEU A 335 -5.81 -10.63 -1.63
N SER A 336 -5.49 -10.74 -2.93
CA SER A 336 -6.48 -10.82 -4.01
C SER A 336 -7.35 -12.07 -3.88
N ARG A 337 -6.76 -13.20 -3.44
CA ARG A 337 -7.47 -14.45 -3.16
C ARG A 337 -8.50 -14.36 -2.04
N MET A 338 -8.44 -13.32 -1.20
CA MET A 338 -9.44 -13.07 -0.14
C MET A 338 -10.59 -12.17 -0.62
N GLN A 339 -10.46 -11.56 -1.81
CA GLN A 339 -11.50 -10.68 -2.33
C GLN A 339 -12.69 -11.49 -2.86
N PRO A 340 -13.89 -10.90 -2.93
CA PRO A 340 -15.04 -11.56 -3.53
C PRO A 340 -14.82 -11.92 -5.00
N PHE A 341 -15.45 -13.01 -5.43
CA PHE A 341 -15.54 -13.42 -6.82
C PHE A 341 -16.60 -12.61 -7.58
N GLY A 342 -16.42 -12.54 -8.88
CA GLY A 342 -17.42 -12.11 -9.86
C GLY A 342 -17.47 -13.06 -11.05
N LEU A 343 -18.46 -12.86 -11.93
CA LEU A 343 -18.52 -13.52 -13.24
C LEU A 343 -18.71 -12.48 -14.34
N ILE A 344 -17.92 -12.58 -15.41
CA ILE A 344 -18.17 -11.89 -16.67
C ILE A 344 -18.91 -12.87 -17.58
N ILE A 345 -20.15 -12.55 -17.96
CA ILE A 345 -21.02 -13.33 -18.84
C ILE A 345 -21.06 -12.63 -20.19
N VAL A 346 -20.63 -13.31 -21.25
CA VAL A 346 -20.56 -12.77 -22.61
C VAL A 346 -21.51 -13.58 -23.47
N VAL A 347 -22.66 -13.00 -23.82
CA VAL A 347 -23.72 -13.74 -24.50
C VAL A 347 -23.30 -14.10 -25.93
N GLY A 348 -23.43 -15.39 -26.28
CA GLY A 348 -23.15 -15.91 -27.61
C GLY A 348 -24.23 -15.56 -28.63
N SER A 349 -23.96 -15.82 -29.90
CA SER A 349 -24.94 -15.61 -30.99
C SER A 349 -26.18 -16.49 -30.87
N ASP A 350 -26.07 -17.62 -30.17
CA ASP A 350 -27.17 -18.54 -29.83
C ASP A 350 -27.88 -18.15 -28.53
N GLY A 351 -27.46 -17.06 -27.88
CA GLY A 351 -27.99 -16.60 -26.60
C GLY A 351 -27.39 -17.31 -25.38
N ASN A 352 -26.47 -18.26 -25.54
CA ASN A 352 -25.92 -19.04 -24.44
C ASN A 352 -24.51 -18.57 -24.07
N ALA A 353 -24.05 -18.94 -22.87
CA ALA A 353 -22.66 -18.81 -22.47
C ALA A 353 -22.27 -19.89 -21.44
N GLU A 354 -21.02 -20.32 -21.43
CA GLU A 354 -20.54 -21.32 -20.47
C GLU A 354 -19.14 -21.01 -19.94
N GLY A 355 -18.82 -21.57 -18.77
CA GLY A 355 -17.51 -21.43 -18.16
C GLY A 355 -17.37 -22.26 -16.89
N ASP A 356 -16.23 -22.14 -16.23
CA ASP A 356 -15.90 -22.90 -15.04
C ASP A 356 -14.89 -22.19 -14.14
N LEU A 357 -14.78 -22.67 -12.90
CA LEU A 357 -13.88 -22.17 -11.87
C LEU A 357 -13.22 -23.34 -11.15
N PHE A 358 -11.90 -23.41 -11.23
CA PHE A 358 -11.07 -24.26 -10.36
C PHE A 358 -10.43 -23.45 -9.24
N TYR A 359 -10.41 -23.98 -8.02
CA TYR A 359 -9.80 -23.33 -6.88
C TYR A 359 -9.33 -24.33 -5.82
N ASP A 360 -8.12 -24.15 -5.29
CA ASP A 360 -7.53 -24.94 -4.20
C ASP A 360 -6.71 -24.02 -3.28
N ASP A 361 -5.94 -24.56 -2.34
CA ASP A 361 -5.13 -23.77 -1.40
C ASP A 361 -3.89 -23.08 -2.02
N GLY A 362 -3.52 -23.44 -3.26
CA GLY A 362 -2.32 -22.95 -3.95
C GLY A 362 -0.98 -23.44 -3.38
N GLU A 363 -0.96 -24.26 -2.34
CA GLU A 363 0.27 -24.69 -1.65
C GLU A 363 0.44 -26.22 -1.63
N SER A 364 -0.64 -26.97 -1.48
CA SER A 364 -0.58 -28.43 -1.34
C SER A 364 -0.08 -29.10 -2.62
N ILE A 365 0.68 -30.17 -2.42
CA ILE A 365 1.12 -31.08 -3.49
C ILE A 365 -0.04 -32.00 -3.86
N ASP A 366 -0.16 -32.34 -5.14
CA ASP A 366 -1.11 -33.33 -5.67
C ASP A 366 -2.60 -33.08 -5.31
N THR A 367 -3.03 -31.81 -5.32
CA THR A 367 -4.41 -31.42 -5.02
C THR A 367 -5.43 -32.06 -5.98
N THR A 368 -5.08 -32.24 -7.25
CA THR A 368 -5.93 -32.90 -8.25
C THR A 368 -6.14 -34.39 -7.95
N ALA A 369 -5.07 -35.12 -7.64
CA ALA A 369 -5.14 -36.56 -7.33
C ALA A 369 -5.87 -36.82 -6.00
N SER A 370 -5.64 -35.96 -4.99
CA SER A 370 -6.31 -36.05 -3.68
C SER A 370 -7.73 -35.47 -3.68
N LYS A 371 -8.16 -34.86 -4.79
CA LYS A 371 -9.41 -34.11 -4.92
C LYS A 371 -9.57 -32.99 -3.88
N ALA A 372 -8.48 -32.46 -3.33
CA ALA A 372 -8.50 -31.40 -2.32
C ALA A 372 -8.70 -30.00 -2.95
N TYR A 373 -9.79 -29.82 -3.70
CA TYR A 373 -10.10 -28.60 -4.43
C TYR A 373 -11.61 -28.35 -4.52
N TYR A 374 -11.97 -27.17 -5.03
CA TYR A 374 -13.30 -26.77 -5.45
C TYR A 374 -13.34 -26.63 -6.97
N TYR A 375 -14.39 -27.17 -7.59
CA TYR A 375 -14.61 -27.03 -9.02
C TYR A 375 -16.10 -26.83 -9.30
N ALA A 376 -16.42 -25.77 -10.05
CA ALA A 376 -17.80 -25.45 -10.44
C ALA A 376 -17.88 -25.08 -11.92
N THR A 377 -19.02 -25.39 -12.53
CA THR A 377 -19.36 -25.03 -13.91
C THR A 377 -20.53 -24.04 -13.93
N PHE A 378 -20.54 -23.18 -14.93
CA PHE A 378 -21.54 -22.12 -15.12
C PHE A 378 -22.17 -22.25 -16.50
N LYS A 379 -23.48 -22.06 -16.58
CA LYS A 379 -24.24 -22.04 -17.83
C LYS A 379 -25.26 -20.92 -17.84
N TRP A 380 -25.22 -20.09 -18.86
CA TRP A 380 -26.19 -19.05 -19.15
C TRP A 380 -27.06 -19.46 -20.34
N SER A 381 -28.37 -19.26 -20.22
CA SER A 381 -29.35 -19.40 -21.30
C SER A 381 -30.18 -18.12 -21.40
N LEU A 382 -30.10 -17.41 -22.53
CA LEU A 382 -30.97 -16.25 -22.77
C LEU A 382 -32.43 -16.66 -22.95
N LYS A 383 -32.68 -17.84 -23.53
CA LYS A 383 -34.04 -18.37 -23.74
C LYS A 383 -34.75 -18.63 -22.42
N ASP A 384 -34.04 -19.25 -21.47
CA ASP A 384 -34.57 -19.54 -20.14
C ASP A 384 -34.30 -18.37 -19.17
N THR A 385 -33.64 -17.31 -19.66
CA THR A 385 -33.24 -16.12 -18.90
C THR A 385 -32.50 -16.48 -17.61
N GLN A 386 -31.61 -17.48 -17.67
CA GLN A 386 -31.09 -18.13 -16.47
C GLN A 386 -29.58 -18.35 -16.46
N LEU A 387 -28.94 -18.04 -15.32
CA LEU A 387 -27.59 -18.51 -14.98
C LEU A 387 -27.72 -19.69 -14.01
N THR A 388 -27.12 -20.82 -14.38
CA THR A 388 -27.01 -22.03 -13.56
C THR A 388 -25.56 -22.21 -13.14
N MET A 389 -25.33 -22.40 -11.83
CA MET A 389 -24.04 -22.82 -11.27
C MET A 389 -24.17 -24.24 -10.73
N THR A 390 -23.27 -25.13 -11.17
CA THR A 390 -23.21 -26.52 -10.73
C THR A 390 -21.85 -26.80 -10.10
N VAL A 391 -21.85 -27.11 -8.80
CA VAL A 391 -20.63 -27.51 -8.09
C VAL A 391 -20.37 -28.98 -8.34
N VAL A 392 -19.23 -29.28 -8.98
CA VAL A 392 -18.82 -30.63 -9.36
C VAL A 392 -17.95 -31.26 -8.27
N GLU A 393 -17.08 -30.47 -7.64
CA GLU A 393 -16.24 -30.89 -6.52
C GLU A 393 -16.20 -29.79 -5.45
N ASN A 394 -16.30 -30.16 -4.17
CA ASN A 394 -16.42 -29.20 -3.06
C ASN A 394 -15.58 -29.60 -1.82
N ASN A 395 -14.43 -30.24 -2.05
CA ASN A 395 -13.56 -30.74 -0.98
C ASN A 395 -12.55 -29.71 -0.46
N TYR A 396 -12.67 -28.44 -0.87
CA TYR A 396 -11.87 -27.33 -0.34
C TYR A 396 -12.73 -26.47 0.58
N ARG A 397 -12.57 -26.68 1.90
CA ARG A 397 -13.42 -26.08 2.95
C ARG A 397 -13.36 -24.55 2.98
N GLU A 398 -12.22 -23.95 2.66
CA GLU A 398 -12.07 -22.49 2.76
C GLU A 398 -12.91 -21.71 1.73
N MET A 399 -13.47 -22.38 0.72
CA MET A 399 -14.48 -21.78 -0.16
C MET A 399 -15.70 -21.24 0.60
N SER A 400 -15.96 -21.69 1.83
CA SER A 400 -17.04 -21.18 2.67
C SER A 400 -16.85 -19.72 3.08
N ASN A 401 -15.62 -19.24 3.02
CA ASN A 401 -15.26 -17.88 3.41
C ASN A 401 -15.30 -16.89 2.24
N LEU A 402 -15.47 -17.40 1.00
CA LEU A 402 -15.47 -16.61 -0.22
C LEU A 402 -16.89 -16.49 -0.79
N LYS A 403 -17.17 -15.34 -1.39
CA LYS A 403 -18.50 -14.97 -1.90
C LYS A 403 -18.43 -14.64 -3.37
N LEU A 404 -19.50 -14.96 -4.10
CA LEU A 404 -19.80 -14.38 -5.40
C LEU A 404 -20.66 -13.14 -5.21
N ASP A 405 -20.11 -11.97 -5.53
CA ASP A 405 -20.71 -10.66 -5.23
C ASP A 405 -21.02 -9.81 -6.47
N SER A 406 -20.47 -10.15 -7.64
CA SER A 406 -20.71 -9.40 -8.87
C SER A 406 -20.99 -10.25 -10.10
N LEU A 407 -21.83 -9.70 -10.99
CA LEU A 407 -22.08 -10.22 -12.33
C LEU A 407 -21.95 -9.06 -13.32
N THR A 408 -21.23 -9.29 -14.40
CA THR A 408 -21.07 -8.33 -15.51
C THR A 408 -21.51 -9.02 -16.79
N ILE A 409 -22.50 -8.47 -17.49
CA ILE A 409 -23.12 -9.11 -18.66
C ILE A 409 -22.90 -8.25 -19.91
N TYR A 410 -22.38 -8.87 -20.96
CA TYR A 410 -22.12 -8.30 -22.28
C TYR A 410 -23.08 -8.91 -23.31
N GLY A 411 -23.49 -8.11 -24.31
CA GLY A 411 -24.27 -8.60 -25.46
C GLY A 411 -25.77 -8.77 -25.24
N LEU A 412 -26.35 -8.13 -24.21
CA LEU A 412 -27.81 -8.07 -24.05
C LEU A 412 -28.41 -6.93 -24.88
N ASN A 413 -29.45 -7.23 -25.66
CA ASN A 413 -30.16 -6.24 -26.48
C ASN A 413 -31.15 -5.37 -25.69
N HIS A 414 -31.51 -5.78 -24.47
CA HIS A 414 -32.46 -5.08 -23.62
C HIS A 414 -31.98 -5.05 -22.17
N THR A 415 -32.23 -3.94 -21.48
CA THR A 415 -31.97 -3.82 -20.04
C THR A 415 -32.92 -4.74 -19.28
N PRO A 416 -32.42 -5.72 -18.51
CA PRO A 416 -33.28 -6.51 -17.64
C PRO A 416 -33.91 -5.60 -16.59
N ALA A 417 -35.21 -5.71 -16.38
CA ALA A 417 -35.89 -4.88 -15.38
C ALA A 417 -35.49 -5.28 -13.96
N VAL A 418 -35.25 -6.58 -13.76
CA VAL A 418 -34.97 -7.22 -12.48
C VAL A 418 -34.17 -8.51 -12.69
N ILE A 419 -33.25 -8.79 -11.77
CA ILE A 419 -32.52 -10.06 -11.69
C ILE A 419 -32.79 -10.70 -10.33
N TYR A 420 -33.14 -11.99 -10.30
CA TYR A 420 -33.33 -12.74 -9.06
C TYR A 420 -32.15 -13.66 -8.77
N VAL A 421 -31.53 -13.50 -7.60
CA VAL A 421 -30.45 -14.36 -7.11
C VAL A 421 -30.93 -15.06 -5.84
N GLY A 422 -31.08 -16.39 -5.87
CA GLY A 422 -31.56 -17.15 -4.70
C GLY A 422 -32.90 -16.65 -4.15
N GLY A 423 -33.81 -16.19 -5.02
CA GLY A 423 -35.10 -15.61 -4.66
C GLY A 423 -35.09 -14.14 -4.24
N LYS A 424 -33.91 -13.52 -4.07
CA LYS A 424 -33.78 -12.08 -3.76
C LYS A 424 -33.72 -11.23 -5.02
N ARG A 425 -34.39 -10.09 -4.98
CA ARG A 425 -34.53 -9.15 -6.10
C ARG A 425 -33.33 -8.19 -6.17
N PHE A 426 -32.72 -8.06 -7.35
CA PHE A 426 -31.64 -7.12 -7.64
C PHE A 426 -31.99 -6.27 -8.87
N ALA A 427 -31.67 -4.98 -8.80
CA ALA A 427 -31.76 -4.07 -9.94
C ALA A 427 -30.40 -4.04 -10.64
N PRO A 428 -30.30 -4.45 -11.92
CA PRO A 428 -29.08 -4.28 -12.70
C PRO A 428 -28.86 -2.80 -13.00
N SER A 429 -27.59 -2.36 -13.06
CA SER A 429 -27.21 -1.04 -13.55
C SER A 429 -26.50 -1.16 -14.89
N LEU A 430 -26.83 -0.27 -15.83
CA LEU A 430 -26.01 -0.09 -17.03
C LEU A 430 -24.80 0.76 -16.63
N ARG A 431 -23.59 0.27 -16.92
CA ARG A 431 -22.38 1.04 -16.65
C ARG A 431 -22.37 2.29 -17.56
N PRO A 432 -22.15 3.50 -17.02
CA PRO A 432 -22.26 4.74 -17.78
C PRO A 432 -21.44 4.74 -19.07
N ASN A 433 -22.05 5.17 -20.18
CA ASN A 433 -21.42 5.23 -21.51
C ASN A 433 -20.90 3.88 -22.06
N THR A 434 -21.49 2.77 -21.61
CA THR A 434 -21.14 1.42 -22.09
C THR A 434 -22.39 0.62 -22.43
N GLN A 435 -22.21 -0.57 -23.02
CA GLN A 435 -23.24 -1.59 -23.24
C GLN A 435 -23.15 -2.73 -22.19
N ILE A 436 -22.52 -2.46 -21.05
CA ILE A 436 -22.23 -3.46 -20.02
C ILE A 436 -23.25 -3.34 -18.89
N PHE A 437 -23.95 -4.43 -18.60
CA PHE A 437 -24.83 -4.52 -17.44
C PHE A 437 -24.08 -5.10 -16.25
N GLU A 438 -24.26 -4.51 -15.07
CA GLU A 438 -23.57 -4.97 -13.86
C GLU A 438 -24.49 -5.06 -12.64
N ILE A 439 -24.20 -6.05 -11.80
CA ILE A 439 -24.65 -6.13 -10.41
C ILE A 439 -23.38 -6.13 -9.57
N ILE A 440 -23.20 -5.11 -8.71
CA ILE A 440 -22.02 -4.97 -7.86
C ILE A 440 -22.43 -5.07 -6.39
N SER A 441 -21.70 -5.88 -5.62
CA SER A 441 -21.67 -5.92 -4.14
C SER A 441 -23.05 -6.08 -3.48
N LYS A 442 -23.92 -6.90 -4.07
CA LYS A 442 -25.30 -7.08 -3.57
C LYS A 442 -25.72 -8.55 -3.45
N MET A 443 -25.05 -9.47 -4.13
CA MET A 443 -25.49 -10.87 -4.21
C MET A 443 -25.17 -11.70 -2.96
N HIS A 444 -23.95 -11.57 -2.39
CA HIS A 444 -23.50 -12.29 -1.20
C HIS A 444 -23.80 -13.80 -1.21
N VAL A 445 -23.53 -14.45 -2.34
CA VAL A 445 -23.69 -15.90 -2.48
C VAL A 445 -22.44 -16.60 -1.95
N ILE A 446 -22.57 -17.36 -0.85
CA ILE A 446 -21.48 -18.17 -0.29
C ILE A 446 -21.27 -19.39 -1.19
N LEU A 447 -20.09 -19.52 -1.81
CA LEU A 447 -19.83 -20.54 -2.83
C LEU A 447 -19.88 -21.98 -2.29
N HIS A 448 -19.55 -22.19 -1.01
CA HIS A 448 -19.54 -23.52 -0.39
C HIS A 448 -20.92 -24.11 -0.05
N CYS A 449 -21.95 -23.26 0.12
CA CYS A 449 -23.28 -23.68 0.60
C CYS A 449 -24.28 -23.98 -0.53
N VAL A 450 -23.83 -23.97 -1.79
CA VAL A 450 -24.71 -23.95 -2.95
C VAL A 450 -24.42 -25.17 -3.81
N TYR A 451 -25.21 -26.24 -3.64
CA TYR A 451 -25.13 -27.41 -4.52
C TYR A 451 -25.76 -27.15 -5.90
N TRP A 452 -26.71 -26.20 -5.96
CA TRP A 452 -27.38 -25.70 -7.17
C TRP A 452 -27.82 -24.24 -6.96
N LEU A 453 -27.50 -23.34 -7.91
CA LEU A 453 -28.06 -21.97 -7.96
C LEU A 453 -28.82 -21.76 -9.27
N LEU A 454 -30.06 -21.29 -9.17
CA LEU A 454 -30.86 -20.82 -10.30
C LEU A 454 -31.03 -19.30 -10.17
N LEU A 455 -30.56 -18.56 -11.17
CA LEU A 455 -30.75 -17.11 -11.31
C LEU A 455 -31.75 -16.86 -12.42
N ASN A 456 -32.86 -16.16 -12.19
CA ASN A 456 -33.85 -15.86 -13.25
C ASN A 456 -33.84 -14.37 -13.59
N LEU A 457 -33.87 -14.01 -14.87
CA LEU A 457 -34.05 -12.64 -15.37
C LEU A 457 -35.43 -12.49 -16.00
N PHE A 458 -36.08 -11.35 -15.77
CA PHE A 458 -37.32 -11.01 -16.47
C PHE A 458 -37.10 -9.77 -17.35
N ILE A 459 -37.43 -9.91 -18.63
CA ILE A 459 -37.36 -8.85 -19.65
C ILE A 459 -38.81 -8.57 -20.10
N GLY A 460 -39.45 -7.52 -19.56
CA GLY A 460 -40.79 -7.07 -19.99
C GLY A 460 -41.80 -6.79 -18.86
N ASN A 461 -42.83 -6.02 -19.20
CA ASN A 461 -43.79 -5.32 -18.31
C ASN A 461 -45.05 -6.13 -17.92
N ASP A 462 -45.02 -7.47 -17.93
CA ASP A 462 -46.21 -8.27 -17.59
C ASP A 462 -46.14 -8.83 -16.17
N VAL A 463 -47.04 -8.30 -15.33
CA VAL A 463 -47.50 -8.93 -14.09
C VAL A 463 -48.35 -10.14 -14.46
N VAL A 464 -48.12 -11.27 -13.77
CA VAL A 464 -49.11 -12.23 -13.20
C VAL A 464 -48.50 -13.64 -13.14
N GLY A 465 -48.43 -14.23 -11.95
CA GLY A 465 -48.35 -15.70 -11.81
C GLY A 465 -47.54 -16.25 -10.65
N ASN A 466 -48.17 -16.33 -9.47
CA ASN A 466 -47.96 -17.33 -8.41
C ASN A 466 -46.52 -17.68 -7.93
N VAL A 467 -46.14 -17.08 -6.81
CA VAL A 467 -45.40 -17.81 -5.76
C VAL A 467 -46.14 -17.61 -4.44
N GLN A 468 -46.91 -18.62 -4.03
CA GLN A 468 -47.55 -18.70 -2.72
C GLN A 468 -46.54 -19.12 -1.65
N ASN A 469 -46.69 -18.47 -0.49
CA ASN A 469 -46.37 -18.91 0.87
C ASN A 469 -44.91 -19.26 1.20
N LEU A 470 -44.31 -18.44 2.07
CA LEU A 470 -43.82 -18.88 3.39
C LEU A 470 -43.66 -17.68 4.35
N SER A 471 -44.48 -17.73 5.40
CA SER A 471 -44.37 -17.18 6.77
C SER A 471 -43.98 -15.71 7.01
N ARG A 472 -44.96 -15.01 7.63
CA ARG A 472 -44.89 -13.75 8.37
C ARG A 472 -43.86 -13.81 9.52
N GLU A 473 -43.17 -12.70 9.77
CA GLU A 473 -43.10 -12.07 11.09
C GLU A 473 -42.71 -10.59 11.00
N ASN A 474 -43.23 -9.81 11.95
CA ASN A 474 -43.28 -8.34 11.99
C ASN A 474 -41.92 -7.64 11.98
N THR A 475 -41.78 -6.56 11.19
CA THR A 475 -41.05 -5.36 11.63
C THR A 475 -41.54 -4.10 10.91
N LEU A 476 -41.59 -3.02 11.68
CA LEU A 476 -42.14 -1.70 11.42
C LEU A 476 -41.73 -1.05 10.09
N SER A 477 -42.72 -0.42 9.46
CA SER A 477 -42.59 0.51 8.33
C SER A 477 -41.82 1.76 8.76
N THR A 478 -40.58 1.90 8.29
CA THR A 478 -39.93 3.21 8.10
C THR A 478 -39.76 3.43 6.61
N THR A 479 -40.46 4.43 6.09
CA THR A 479 -40.38 4.94 4.72
C THR A 479 -38.93 5.19 4.31
N VAL A 480 -38.41 4.41 3.37
CA VAL A 480 -37.16 4.69 2.66
C VAL A 480 -37.46 5.75 1.59
N SER A 481 -37.18 7.01 1.91
CA SER A 481 -37.12 8.10 0.93
C SER A 481 -35.83 8.00 0.10
N ASN A 482 -35.99 8.09 -1.22
CA ASN A 482 -34.99 8.22 -2.30
C ASN A 482 -33.53 8.50 -1.88
N MET A 483 -32.63 7.52 -2.07
CA MET A 483 -31.18 7.62 -1.78
C MET A 483 -30.32 8.17 -2.96
N ASN A 484 -30.93 8.74 -4.01
CA ASN A 484 -30.22 9.16 -5.23
C ASN A 484 -30.14 10.68 -5.45
N GLU A 485 -30.67 11.53 -4.55
CA GLU A 485 -30.52 12.98 -4.67
C GLU A 485 -29.29 13.49 -3.89
N GLU A 486 -28.45 14.28 -4.56
CA GLU A 486 -27.35 15.01 -3.94
C GLU A 486 -27.92 16.00 -2.91
N PRO A 487 -27.37 16.08 -1.68
CA PRO A 487 -27.83 17.08 -0.72
C PRO A 487 -27.54 18.47 -1.28
N SER A 488 -28.57 19.30 -1.40
CA SER A 488 -28.41 20.70 -1.80
C SER A 488 -27.59 21.44 -0.74
N PHE A 489 -26.74 22.35 -1.21
CA PHE A 489 -25.90 23.19 -0.35
C PHE A 489 -25.94 24.63 -0.81
N VAL A 490 -25.59 25.53 0.10
CA VAL A 490 -25.42 26.94 -0.18
C VAL A 490 -23.98 27.32 0.14
N THR A 491 -23.30 27.86 -0.87
CA THR A 491 -22.02 28.54 -0.70
C THR A 491 -22.27 29.98 -0.30
N THR A 492 -21.61 30.44 0.76
CA THR A 492 -21.63 31.85 1.15
C THR A 492 -20.27 32.31 1.68
N ARG A 493 -20.10 33.62 1.78
CA ARG A 493 -18.95 34.27 2.40
C ARG A 493 -19.38 34.90 3.71
N VAL A 494 -18.70 34.56 4.79
CA VAL A 494 -18.98 35.06 6.13
C VAL A 494 -17.95 36.12 6.49
N PRO A 495 -18.36 37.40 6.62
CA PRO A 495 -17.46 38.45 7.07
C PRO A 495 -17.14 38.27 8.55
N LEU A 496 -15.85 38.23 8.86
CA LEU A 496 -15.33 38.16 10.22
C LEU A 496 -15.18 39.56 10.82
N ARG A 497 -14.85 39.63 12.12
CA ARG A 497 -14.68 40.91 12.86
C ARG A 497 -13.62 41.85 12.27
N ASP A 498 -12.66 41.32 11.51
CA ASP A 498 -11.58 42.07 10.87
C ASP A 498 -11.82 42.30 9.36
N HIS A 499 -13.06 42.12 8.91
CA HIS A 499 -13.50 42.28 7.51
C HIS A 499 -12.95 41.27 6.50
N VAL A 500 -12.14 40.30 6.94
CA VAL A 500 -11.82 39.15 6.08
C VAL A 500 -13.02 38.24 5.98
N GLU A 501 -13.25 37.68 4.80
CA GLU A 501 -14.37 36.79 4.54
C GLU A 501 -13.91 35.34 4.43
N LEU A 502 -14.51 34.45 5.23
CA LEU A 502 -14.34 33.01 5.07
C LEU A 502 -15.40 32.44 4.13
N ALA A 503 -14.97 31.58 3.22
CA ALA A 503 -15.87 30.86 2.34
C ALA A 503 -16.37 29.59 3.04
N ILE A 504 -17.68 29.41 3.07
CA ILE A 504 -18.32 28.24 3.69
C ILE A 504 -19.34 27.60 2.75
N ASP A 505 -19.57 26.30 2.95
CA ASP A 505 -20.70 25.57 2.43
C ASP A 505 -21.55 25.03 3.60
N TYR A 506 -22.86 25.25 3.54
CA TYR A 506 -23.78 24.67 4.52
C TYR A 506 -24.89 23.85 3.87
N PHE A 507 -25.23 22.76 4.55
CA PHE A 507 -26.18 21.73 4.13
C PHE A 507 -27.28 21.62 5.19
N LEU A 508 -28.54 21.66 4.76
CA LEU A 508 -29.69 21.68 5.66
C LEU A 508 -30.56 20.42 5.51
N PRO A 509 -31.11 19.86 6.62
CA PRO A 509 -32.10 18.80 6.56
C PRO A 509 -33.41 19.22 5.87
N THR A 510 -34.18 18.23 5.41
CA THR A 510 -35.54 18.40 4.88
C THR A 510 -36.56 17.71 5.81
N PRO A 511 -37.74 18.31 6.08
CA PRO A 511 -38.22 19.65 5.67
C PRO A 511 -37.51 20.78 6.43
N THR A 512 -37.71 22.04 6.00
CA THR A 512 -37.09 23.23 6.62
C THR A 512 -37.46 23.40 8.09
N GLY A 513 -36.49 23.85 8.92
CA GLY A 513 -36.65 24.00 10.36
C GLY A 513 -35.43 24.66 11.01
N ARG A 514 -35.37 24.62 12.34
CA ARG A 514 -34.18 25.00 13.13
C ARG A 514 -33.45 23.76 13.61
N PHE A 515 -32.16 23.65 13.29
CA PHE A 515 -31.39 22.44 13.49
C PHE A 515 -30.17 22.66 14.39
N PRO A 516 -29.78 21.65 15.20
CA PRO A 516 -28.43 21.61 15.74
C PRO A 516 -27.43 21.56 14.59
N THR A 517 -26.28 22.22 14.76
CA THR A 517 -25.31 22.37 13.68
C THR A 517 -23.99 21.68 14.02
N ILE A 518 -23.41 20.99 13.05
CA ILE A 518 -22.06 20.45 13.09
C ILE A 518 -21.17 21.29 12.19
N LEU A 519 -20.11 21.87 12.75
CA LEU A 519 -19.16 22.73 12.07
C LEU A 519 -17.80 22.01 11.90
N GLU A 520 -17.21 22.12 10.72
CA GLU A 520 -15.80 21.83 10.48
C GLU A 520 -15.12 23.02 9.79
N ILE A 521 -13.98 23.48 10.33
CA ILE A 521 -13.13 24.49 9.72
C ILE A 521 -11.83 23.81 9.31
N THR A 522 -11.41 23.98 8.06
CA THR A 522 -10.30 23.19 7.51
C THR A 522 -9.47 23.93 6.47
N PRO A 523 -8.13 23.77 6.47
CA PRO A 523 -7.28 24.27 5.39
C PRO A 523 -7.28 23.34 4.16
N TYR A 524 -7.93 22.18 4.26
CA TYR A 524 -7.89 21.15 3.22
C TYR A 524 -8.90 21.36 2.10
N GLY A 525 -9.61 22.49 2.05
CA GLY A 525 -10.58 22.81 1.02
C GLY A 525 -11.99 22.23 1.24
N ARG A 526 -13.01 23.07 1.03
CA ARG A 526 -14.45 22.78 1.08
C ARG A 526 -15.07 22.27 -0.23
N GLY A 527 -14.38 22.49 -1.35
CA GLY A 527 -14.97 22.49 -2.69
C GLY A 527 -15.68 21.20 -3.16
N PRO A 528 -16.63 21.32 -4.10
CA PRO A 528 -17.57 20.26 -4.51
C PRO A 528 -16.94 19.03 -5.16
N ASN A 529 -15.66 19.08 -5.55
CA ASN A 529 -14.93 17.99 -6.21
C ASN A 529 -14.33 16.97 -5.21
N LYS A 530 -14.69 17.03 -3.92
CA LYS A 530 -14.27 16.07 -2.90
C LYS A 530 -15.45 15.18 -2.46
N PRO A 531 -15.63 13.98 -3.04
CA PRO A 531 -16.78 13.10 -2.78
C PRO A 531 -17.07 12.86 -1.29
N ASN A 532 -16.02 12.77 -0.47
CA ASN A 532 -16.11 12.44 0.96
C ASN A 532 -16.83 13.49 1.79
N ARG A 533 -16.66 14.78 1.47
CA ARG A 533 -17.31 15.87 2.21
C ARG A 533 -18.83 15.87 1.98
N ARG A 534 -19.27 15.44 0.79
CA ARG A 534 -20.69 15.24 0.45
C ARG A 534 -21.29 14.03 1.17
N PHE A 535 -20.52 12.95 1.31
CA PHE A 535 -20.95 11.79 2.10
C PHE A 535 -21.17 12.14 3.57
N GLU A 536 -20.25 12.90 4.18
CA GLU A 536 -20.40 13.40 5.55
C GLU A 536 -21.61 14.33 5.69
N ALA A 537 -21.75 15.33 4.81
CA ALA A 537 -22.91 16.22 4.81
C ALA A 537 -24.24 15.46 4.71
N ARG A 538 -24.31 14.45 3.83
CA ARG A 538 -25.49 13.59 3.69
C ARG A 538 -25.80 12.82 4.97
N TYR A 539 -24.79 12.25 5.61
CA TYR A 539 -24.99 11.51 6.86
C TYR A 539 -25.59 12.42 7.94
N TRP A 540 -24.99 13.59 8.19
CA TRP A 540 -25.45 14.48 9.25
C TRP A 540 -26.83 15.09 8.97
N THR A 541 -27.10 15.50 7.73
CA THR A 541 -28.40 16.06 7.34
C THR A 541 -29.55 15.04 7.44
N GLN A 542 -29.30 13.77 7.07
CA GLN A 542 -30.27 12.68 7.25
C GLN A 542 -30.58 12.38 8.72
N HIS A 543 -29.65 12.69 9.62
CA HIS A 543 -29.84 12.56 11.06
C HIS A 543 -30.28 13.87 11.72
N GLY A 544 -30.77 14.85 10.95
CA GLY A 544 -31.39 16.06 11.47
C GLY A 544 -30.40 17.12 11.97
N TYR A 545 -29.16 17.11 11.49
CA TYR A 545 -28.16 18.15 11.74
C TYR A 545 -27.98 19.04 10.52
N ALA A 546 -27.87 20.35 10.73
CA ALA A 546 -27.21 21.20 9.74
C ALA A 546 -25.71 20.86 9.74
N PHE A 547 -25.09 20.76 8.56
CA PHE A 547 -23.66 20.55 8.43
C PHE A 547 -23.03 21.76 7.74
N VAL A 548 -22.00 22.34 8.37
CA VAL A 548 -21.29 23.52 7.86
C VAL A 548 -19.81 23.18 7.75
N ILE A 549 -19.22 23.47 6.59
CA ILE A 549 -17.78 23.36 6.37
C ILE A 549 -17.21 24.67 5.84
N GLY A 550 -16.14 25.15 6.44
CA GLY A 550 -15.47 26.39 6.04
C GLY A 550 -14.00 26.18 5.70
N ASP A 551 -13.51 26.94 4.71
CA ASP A 551 -12.07 27.04 4.43
C ASP A 551 -11.41 27.94 5.48
N SER A 552 -10.30 27.49 6.08
CA SER A 552 -9.47 28.34 6.94
C SER A 552 -8.97 29.58 6.19
N ARG A 553 -8.70 30.66 6.91
CA ARG A 553 -8.13 31.90 6.37
C ARG A 553 -6.87 31.62 5.53
N GLY A 554 -6.76 32.23 4.35
CA GLY A 554 -5.63 32.02 3.43
C GLY A 554 -5.58 30.63 2.77
N THR A 555 -6.70 29.90 2.76
CA THR A 555 -6.81 28.59 2.11
C THR A 555 -8.11 28.49 1.32
N GLY A 556 -8.15 27.59 0.33
CA GLY A 556 -9.31 27.39 -0.52
C GLY A 556 -9.81 28.70 -1.13
N ASP A 557 -11.09 29.01 -0.89
CA ASP A 557 -11.72 30.24 -1.39
C ASP A 557 -11.83 31.35 -0.33
N SER A 558 -11.32 31.14 0.88
CA SER A 558 -11.30 32.13 1.96
C SER A 558 -10.26 33.22 1.70
N GLY A 559 -10.58 34.46 2.12
CA GLY A 559 -9.64 35.58 2.01
C GLY A 559 -8.55 35.59 3.09
N GLY A 560 -7.71 36.62 3.05
CA GLY A 560 -6.63 36.86 4.01
C GLY A 560 -5.42 35.93 3.82
N ASP A 561 -4.45 36.05 4.73
CA ASP A 561 -3.25 35.22 4.76
C ASP A 561 -3.29 34.23 5.90
N MET A 562 -2.78 33.02 5.65
CA MET A 562 -2.60 32.00 6.68
C MET A 562 -1.42 32.38 7.58
N VAL A 563 -1.73 32.67 8.85
CA VAL A 563 -0.75 32.73 9.94
C VAL A 563 -1.03 31.55 10.84
N PHE A 564 -0.08 30.61 10.91
CA PHE A 564 -0.27 29.30 11.53
C PHE A 564 -0.93 29.40 12.90
N HIS A 565 -2.16 28.90 12.99
CA HIS A 565 -3.05 28.87 14.16
C HIS A 565 -3.43 30.21 14.83
N ALA A 566 -2.70 31.30 14.59
CA ALA A 566 -2.83 32.56 15.33
C ALA A 566 -4.23 33.21 15.26
N ARG A 567 -5.01 32.91 14.21
CA ARG A 567 -6.36 33.46 13.99
C ARG A 567 -7.48 32.45 14.12
N GLU A 568 -7.16 31.15 14.15
CA GLU A 568 -8.16 30.07 14.06
C GLU A 568 -9.24 30.16 15.15
N GLY A 569 -8.85 30.46 16.40
CA GLY A 569 -9.80 30.56 17.50
C GLY A 569 -10.81 31.69 17.36
N LYS A 570 -10.34 32.88 16.97
CA LYS A 570 -11.19 34.07 16.78
C LYS A 570 -12.09 33.93 15.55
N ASP A 571 -11.54 33.37 14.48
CA ASP A 571 -12.28 33.09 13.25
C ASP A 571 -13.37 32.02 13.52
N GLY A 572 -13.05 30.98 14.31
CA GLY A 572 -14.02 29.98 14.75
C GLY A 572 -15.10 30.54 15.67
N TYR A 573 -14.75 31.44 16.59
CA TYR A 573 -15.73 32.18 17.41
C TYR A 573 -16.72 32.94 16.52
N ASP A 574 -16.21 33.76 15.59
CA ASP A 574 -17.05 34.57 14.71
C ASP A 574 -17.98 33.71 13.86
N LEU A 575 -17.47 32.58 13.35
CA LEU A 575 -18.26 31.66 12.53
C LEU A 575 -19.35 30.95 13.34
N ILE A 576 -19.06 30.54 14.58
CA ILE A 576 -20.05 29.93 15.49
C ILE A 576 -21.19 30.91 15.78
N GLU A 577 -20.86 32.16 16.13
CA GLU A 577 -21.87 33.18 16.42
C GLU A 577 -22.67 33.57 15.16
N TRP A 578 -22.02 33.61 14.00
CA TRP A 578 -22.71 33.80 12.73
C TRP A 578 -23.69 32.65 12.45
N ILE A 579 -23.28 31.38 12.62
CA ILE A 579 -24.15 30.20 12.44
C ILE A 579 -25.33 30.27 13.40
N ALA A 580 -25.11 30.61 14.68
CA ALA A 580 -26.16 30.72 15.68
C ALA A 580 -27.21 31.77 15.35
N SER A 581 -26.81 32.85 14.67
CA SER A 581 -27.73 33.92 14.21
C SER A 581 -28.59 33.52 13.00
N GLN A 582 -28.26 32.42 12.31
CA GLN A 582 -28.99 32.03 11.11
C GLN A 582 -30.39 31.48 11.42
N PRO A 583 -31.41 31.76 10.58
CA PRO A 583 -32.79 31.37 10.85
C PRO A 583 -33.02 29.85 10.90
N TRP A 584 -32.09 29.07 10.32
CA TRP A 584 -32.11 27.60 10.29
C TRP A 584 -31.32 26.95 11.43
N SER A 585 -30.61 27.72 12.27
CA SER A 585 -29.89 27.18 13.43
C SER A 585 -30.77 27.22 14.68
N ASN A 586 -30.62 26.23 15.55
CA ASN A 586 -31.23 26.23 16.88
C ASN A 586 -30.29 26.81 17.97
N GLY A 587 -29.11 27.30 17.59
CA GLY A 587 -28.12 27.88 18.51
C GLY A 587 -27.24 26.87 19.24
N ARG A 588 -27.37 25.56 19.00
CA ARG A 588 -26.46 24.54 19.53
C ARG A 588 -25.52 24.03 18.44
N ILE A 589 -24.24 24.34 18.59
CA ILE A 589 -23.21 24.04 17.60
C ILE A 589 -22.20 23.07 18.21
N GLY A 590 -21.92 21.97 17.53
CA GLY A 590 -20.79 21.10 17.81
C GLY A 590 -19.74 21.24 16.72
N MET A 591 -18.48 21.03 17.06
CA MET A 591 -17.41 20.98 16.05
C MET A 591 -16.89 19.56 15.85
N ARG A 592 -16.43 19.28 14.62
CA ARG A 592 -15.74 18.04 14.27
C ARG A 592 -14.53 18.30 13.39
N GLY A 593 -13.68 17.28 13.27
CA GLY A 593 -12.48 17.32 12.45
C GLY A 593 -11.32 16.61 13.12
N ALA A 594 -10.29 16.34 12.32
CA ALA A 594 -9.07 15.72 12.76
C ALA A 594 -7.85 16.53 12.28
N SER A 595 -6.67 16.27 12.84
CA SER A 595 -5.43 16.99 12.49
C SER A 595 -5.62 18.50 12.69
N TYR A 596 -5.31 19.33 11.69
CA TYR A 596 -5.52 20.78 11.74
C TYR A 596 -6.99 21.16 12.02
N SER A 597 -7.96 20.46 11.41
CA SER A 597 -9.39 20.68 11.70
C SER A 597 -9.74 20.29 13.15
N GLY A 598 -8.95 19.42 13.77
CA GLY A 598 -9.05 19.08 15.18
C GLY A 598 -8.50 20.20 16.08
N GLU A 599 -7.31 20.71 15.77
CA GLU A 599 -6.68 21.82 16.52
C GLU A 599 -7.54 23.08 16.49
N ASN A 600 -8.13 23.40 15.34
CA ASN A 600 -9.04 24.53 15.20
C ASN A 600 -10.17 24.48 16.26
N GLN A 601 -10.67 23.29 16.61
CA GLN A 601 -11.70 23.15 17.65
C GLN A 601 -11.19 23.56 19.02
N TRP A 602 -9.94 23.22 19.35
CA TRP A 602 -9.32 23.61 20.62
C TRP A 602 -9.10 25.12 20.69
N TYR A 603 -8.55 25.73 19.64
CA TYR A 603 -8.40 27.19 19.57
C TYR A 603 -9.75 27.90 19.66
N THR A 604 -10.78 27.38 19.00
CA THR A 604 -12.13 27.95 19.03
C THR A 604 -12.77 27.81 20.40
N ALA A 605 -12.68 26.63 21.03
CA ALA A 605 -13.23 26.40 22.37
C ALA A 605 -12.53 27.24 23.44
N ARG A 606 -11.24 27.55 23.27
CA ARG A 606 -10.48 28.47 24.14
C ARG A 606 -11.05 29.89 24.16
N GLU A 607 -11.66 30.35 23.06
CA GLU A 607 -12.33 31.66 22.99
C GLU A 607 -13.75 31.65 23.61
N GLN A 608 -14.23 30.49 24.07
CA GLN A 608 -15.53 30.31 24.75
C GLN A 608 -16.75 30.90 24.03
N PRO A 609 -16.98 30.61 22.74
CA PRO A 609 -18.20 31.06 22.06
C PRO A 609 -19.45 30.49 22.73
N PRO A 610 -20.45 31.32 23.08
CA PRO A 610 -21.59 30.91 23.90
C PRO A 610 -22.47 29.84 23.25
N HIS A 611 -22.46 29.72 21.92
CA HIS A 611 -23.25 28.72 21.18
C HIS A 611 -22.51 27.40 20.91
N LEU A 612 -21.24 27.26 21.33
CA LEU A 612 -20.49 26.01 21.25
C LEU A 612 -20.88 25.07 22.39
N SER A 613 -21.37 23.89 22.04
CA SER A 613 -21.90 22.92 23.00
C SER A 613 -20.98 21.72 23.24
N CYS A 614 -20.16 21.32 22.26
CA CYS A 614 -19.21 20.20 22.35
C CYS A 614 -18.23 20.19 21.17
N ILE A 615 -17.11 19.46 21.30
CA ILE A 615 -16.11 19.29 20.25
C ILE A 615 -15.64 17.83 20.13
N THR A 616 -15.26 17.41 18.93
CA THR A 616 -14.68 16.07 18.68
C THR A 616 -13.29 16.16 18.01
N PRO A 617 -12.28 16.70 18.71
CA PRO A 617 -10.95 16.92 18.15
C PRO A 617 -10.13 15.63 18.15
N SER A 618 -9.88 15.07 16.96
CA SER A 618 -9.11 13.83 16.80
C SER A 618 -7.72 14.10 16.22
N THR A 619 -6.73 13.29 16.60
CA THR A 619 -5.35 13.33 16.07
C THR A 619 -4.71 14.73 16.02
N THR A 620 -4.78 15.48 17.12
CA THR A 620 -4.35 16.88 17.21
C THR A 620 -2.95 17.05 17.84
N PRO A 621 -1.99 17.72 17.18
CA PRO A 621 -0.76 18.14 17.82
C PRO A 621 -1.02 19.25 18.85
N ALA A 622 -0.10 19.44 19.79
CA ALA A 622 -0.23 20.41 20.89
C ALA A 622 0.83 21.50 20.91
N ARG A 623 2.10 21.10 20.74
CA ARG A 623 3.26 21.95 21.06
C ARG A 623 4.19 22.07 19.84
N PRO A 624 4.29 23.25 19.20
CA PRO A 624 5.03 23.45 17.97
C PRO A 624 6.54 23.11 17.99
N MET A 625 7.19 23.05 19.16
CA MET A 625 8.61 22.66 19.28
C MET A 625 8.81 21.17 19.59
N ASN A 626 7.78 20.51 20.12
CA ASN A 626 7.79 19.08 20.44
C ASN A 626 7.12 18.24 19.35
N GLU A 627 6.23 18.85 18.59
CA GLU A 627 5.43 18.28 17.50
C GLU A 627 5.35 19.33 16.38
N VAL A 628 4.62 19.01 15.32
CA VAL A 628 4.51 19.80 14.09
C VAL A 628 4.45 21.33 14.36
N PRO A 629 5.31 22.15 13.74
CA PRO A 629 6.19 21.85 12.60
C PRO A 629 7.59 21.34 12.95
N TYR A 630 7.91 21.16 14.24
CA TYR A 630 9.15 20.53 14.68
C TYR A 630 8.90 19.13 15.23
N ASP A 631 9.96 18.44 15.61
CA ASP A 631 9.89 17.26 16.46
C ASP A 631 11.04 17.41 17.43
N ASN A 632 10.78 17.81 18.68
CA ASN A 632 11.81 18.13 19.69
C ASN A 632 12.97 19.00 19.15
N GLY A 633 12.64 20.10 18.49
CA GLY A 633 13.57 21.10 17.99
C GLY A 633 14.22 20.81 16.62
N ALA A 634 14.07 19.62 16.03
CA ALA A 634 14.42 19.44 14.62
C ALA A 634 13.22 19.77 13.73
N PHE A 635 13.50 20.42 12.61
CA PHE A 635 12.47 20.87 11.69
C PHE A 635 11.97 19.71 10.82
N LEU A 636 10.65 19.52 10.76
CA LEU A 636 9.98 18.50 9.93
C LEU A 636 9.97 18.94 8.46
N LEU A 637 11.12 18.79 7.83
CA LEU A 637 11.41 19.37 6.52
C LEU A 637 10.46 18.89 5.42
N GLN A 638 10.34 17.57 5.23
CA GLN A 638 9.50 17.03 4.17
C GLN A 638 8.01 17.34 4.41
N TRP A 639 7.54 17.25 5.66
CA TRP A 639 6.18 17.62 6.00
C TRP A 639 5.89 19.09 5.67
N ALA A 640 6.77 20.02 6.10
CA ALA A 640 6.54 21.45 5.89
C ALA A 640 6.52 21.81 4.41
N LEU A 641 7.46 21.30 3.61
CA LEU A 641 7.50 21.56 2.16
C LEU A 641 6.25 21.04 1.45
N LEU A 642 5.82 19.81 1.75
CA LEU A 642 4.67 19.20 1.07
C LEU A 642 3.35 19.83 1.53
N TRP A 643 3.12 19.90 2.85
CA TRP A 643 1.85 20.37 3.40
C TRP A 643 1.57 21.83 3.07
N ILE A 644 2.54 22.73 3.29
CA ILE A 644 2.37 24.16 3.02
C ILE A 644 2.14 24.37 1.52
N ASN A 645 2.93 23.70 0.67
CA ASN A 645 2.77 23.84 -0.78
C ASN A 645 1.41 23.35 -1.28
N SER A 646 0.85 22.29 -0.68
CA SER A 646 -0.42 21.68 -1.08
C SER A 646 -1.67 22.42 -0.61
N TYR A 647 -1.61 23.20 0.48
CA TYR A 647 -2.83 23.73 1.12
C TYR A 647 -2.83 25.24 1.39
N VAL A 648 -1.66 25.86 1.56
CA VAL A 648 -1.57 27.25 2.00
C VAL A 648 -1.35 28.19 0.82
N ASN A 649 -2.20 29.24 0.73
CA ASN A 649 -2.08 30.31 -0.27
C ASN A 649 -1.75 29.76 -1.67
N ILE A 650 -2.55 28.80 -2.14
CA ILE A 650 -2.30 28.10 -3.40
C ILE A 650 -2.47 29.10 -4.56
N VAL A 651 -1.35 29.51 -5.13
CA VAL A 651 -1.30 30.04 -6.49
C VAL A 651 -1.07 28.83 -7.37
N LEU A 652 -2.02 28.49 -8.26
CA LEU A 652 -1.88 27.36 -9.19
C LEU A 652 -0.47 27.40 -9.81
N PRO A 653 0.42 26.41 -9.52
CA PRO A 653 1.75 26.43 -10.11
C PRO A 653 1.62 26.24 -11.63
N PRO A 654 2.50 26.86 -12.43
CA PRO A 654 2.59 26.56 -13.85
C PRO A 654 2.77 25.05 -14.05
N ALA A 655 2.08 24.48 -15.04
CA ALA A 655 2.25 23.09 -15.42
C ALA A 655 3.75 22.82 -15.70
N GLY A 656 4.42 22.05 -14.82
CA GLY A 656 5.85 21.76 -14.95
C GLY A 656 6.72 21.90 -13.70
N THR A 657 6.18 22.11 -12.49
CA THR A 657 6.98 22.03 -11.26
C THR A 657 7.52 20.61 -11.08
N THR A 658 8.81 20.43 -11.36
CA THR A 658 9.54 19.22 -11.02
C THR A 658 9.70 19.18 -9.51
N HIS A 659 9.19 18.15 -8.83
CA HIS A 659 9.59 17.83 -7.47
C HIS A 659 10.97 17.16 -7.56
N PRO A 660 12.09 17.87 -7.28
CA PRO A 660 13.39 17.24 -7.36
C PRO A 660 13.48 16.16 -6.29
N ASN A 661 14.09 15.02 -6.64
CA ASN A 661 14.32 13.88 -5.75
C ASN A 661 14.81 14.40 -4.38
N PRO A 662 14.16 14.07 -3.25
CA PRO A 662 14.53 14.62 -1.94
C PRO A 662 16.00 14.44 -1.55
N LYS A 663 16.71 13.46 -2.13
CA LYS A 663 18.17 13.32 -1.98
C LYS A 663 18.96 14.54 -2.46
N THR A 664 18.47 15.29 -3.44
CA THR A 664 19.15 16.51 -3.93
C THR A 664 19.01 17.68 -2.96
N TRP A 665 17.99 17.66 -2.09
CA TRP A 665 17.78 18.71 -1.09
C TRP A 665 18.92 18.76 -0.07
N LEU A 666 19.62 17.64 0.16
CA LEU A 666 20.72 17.55 1.12
C LEU A 666 21.87 18.50 0.77
N ASN A 667 22.08 18.75 -0.52
CA ASN A 667 23.14 19.62 -1.04
C ASN A 667 22.70 21.10 -1.14
N HIS A 668 21.45 21.42 -0.84
CA HIS A 668 20.93 22.78 -0.95
C HIS A 668 21.07 23.51 0.39
N ARG A 669 21.92 24.53 0.41
CA ARG A 669 22.08 25.46 1.54
C ARG A 669 22.02 26.90 1.02
N PRO A 670 21.40 27.84 1.75
CA PRO A 670 20.82 27.65 3.09
C PRO A 670 19.46 26.97 3.04
N LEU A 671 19.03 26.35 4.15
CA LEU A 671 17.73 25.65 4.21
C LEU A 671 16.56 26.60 3.90
N ARG A 672 16.67 27.87 4.30
CA ARG A 672 15.65 28.91 4.08
C ARG A 672 15.22 29.11 2.62
N THR A 673 16.07 28.81 1.65
CA THR A 673 15.76 28.96 0.20
C THR A 673 15.43 27.63 -0.48
N LEU A 674 15.34 26.54 0.29
CA LEU A 674 15.00 25.23 -0.24
C LEU A 674 13.57 25.16 -0.77
N ASP A 675 12.66 26.00 -0.28
CA ASP A 675 11.28 26.12 -0.81
C ASP A 675 11.28 26.42 -2.32
N VAL A 676 12.04 27.43 -2.75
CA VAL A 676 12.16 27.80 -4.16
C VAL A 676 12.80 26.68 -4.98
N PHE A 677 13.81 26.02 -4.45
CA PHE A 677 14.49 24.92 -5.14
C PHE A 677 13.60 23.67 -5.25
N ALA A 678 12.91 23.30 -4.18
CA ALA A 678 12.17 22.05 -4.07
C ALA A 678 10.76 22.13 -4.67
N VAL A 679 10.09 23.29 -4.58
CA VAL A 679 8.70 23.44 -5.07
C VAL A 679 8.52 24.56 -6.11
N GLY A 680 9.58 25.30 -6.46
CA GLY A 680 9.55 26.31 -7.52
C GLY A 680 8.90 27.64 -7.13
N ARG A 681 8.55 27.85 -5.85
CA ARG A 681 7.98 29.10 -5.33
C ARG A 681 8.41 29.37 -3.90
N GLU A 682 8.37 30.63 -3.50
CA GLU A 682 8.54 30.98 -2.10
C GLU A 682 7.32 30.51 -1.28
N LEU A 683 7.59 29.92 -0.13
CA LEU A 683 6.59 29.52 0.84
C LEU A 683 6.78 30.40 2.09
N PRO A 684 6.06 31.53 2.24
CA PRO A 684 6.25 32.44 3.36
C PRO A 684 6.17 31.75 4.72
N LEU A 685 5.18 30.87 4.90
CA LEU A 685 5.00 30.16 6.16
C LEU A 685 6.17 29.20 6.50
N TYR A 686 6.76 28.55 5.49
CA TYR A 686 7.95 27.72 5.66
C TYR A 686 9.12 28.55 6.21
N ARG A 687 9.32 29.75 5.64
CA ARG A 687 10.37 30.67 6.08
C ARG A 687 10.09 31.22 7.47
N THR A 688 8.84 31.55 7.78
CA THR A 688 8.43 31.94 9.13
C THR A 688 8.80 30.87 10.15
N PHE A 689 8.52 29.59 9.89
CA PHE A 689 8.93 28.53 10.80
C PHE A 689 10.45 28.54 11.03
N LEU A 690 11.25 28.60 9.97
CA LEU A 690 12.72 28.64 10.07
C LEU A 690 13.25 29.92 10.76
N ASP A 691 12.55 31.04 10.64
CA ASP A 691 12.91 32.31 11.28
C ASP A 691 12.59 32.28 12.81
N HIS A 692 11.88 31.27 13.31
CA HIS A 692 11.55 31.04 14.72
C HIS A 692 12.10 29.70 15.26
N PRO A 693 13.44 29.52 15.35
CA PRO A 693 14.05 28.24 15.73
C PRO A 693 14.00 27.92 17.24
N THR A 694 13.50 28.84 18.08
CA THR A 694 13.39 28.70 19.54
C THR A 694 11.96 28.93 19.96
N TYR A 695 11.54 28.45 21.14
CA TYR A 695 10.22 28.67 21.73
C TYR A 695 10.04 30.12 22.21
N ASP A 696 9.90 31.03 21.25
CA ASP A 696 9.70 32.46 21.48
C ASP A 696 8.20 32.84 21.55
N ASP A 697 7.92 34.14 21.53
CA ASP A 697 6.55 34.67 21.63
C ASP A 697 5.63 34.23 20.48
N PHE A 698 6.19 33.89 19.31
CA PHE A 698 5.40 33.39 18.18
C PHE A 698 4.80 32.02 18.52
N TRP A 699 5.61 31.09 19.03
CA TRP A 699 5.12 29.76 19.41
C TRP A 699 4.29 29.78 20.70
N ARG A 700 4.66 30.61 21.69
CA ARG A 700 3.88 30.78 22.92
C ARG A 700 2.44 31.19 22.66
N ALA A 701 2.19 32.02 21.64
CA ALA A 701 0.85 32.50 21.31
C ALA A 701 -0.11 31.39 20.83
N ILE A 702 0.44 30.28 20.32
CA ILE A 702 -0.34 29.17 19.74
C ILE A 702 -0.16 27.86 20.52
N ASP A 703 0.54 27.83 21.64
CA ASP A 703 0.67 26.63 22.45
C ASP A 703 -0.66 26.24 23.12
N LEU A 704 -1.10 25.00 22.90
CA LEU A 704 -2.34 24.46 23.45
C LEU A 704 -2.18 23.79 24.82
N LEU A 705 -0.95 23.55 25.34
CA LEU A 705 -0.69 22.83 26.60
C LEU A 705 0.03 23.66 27.68
N ALA A 706 -0.06 24.98 27.60
CA ALA A 706 0.55 25.93 28.55
C ALA A 706 -0.50 26.54 29.52
N ASN A 707 -1.40 25.71 30.06
CA ASN A 707 -2.63 26.14 30.77
C ASN A 707 -3.60 26.91 29.86
N SER A 708 -3.53 26.69 28.55
CA SER A 708 -4.34 27.38 27.54
C SER A 708 -5.77 26.84 27.47
N LEU A 709 -6.03 25.63 27.97
CA LEU A 709 -7.33 24.94 27.84
C LEU A 709 -8.10 24.88 29.15
N VAL A 710 -7.58 25.49 30.23
CA VAL A 710 -8.14 25.38 31.58
C VAL A 710 -9.59 25.85 31.69
N ASN A 711 -9.99 26.74 30.79
CA ASN A 711 -11.30 27.39 30.74
C ASN A 711 -12.31 26.65 29.82
N ILE A 712 -11.93 25.55 29.19
CA ILE A 712 -12.83 24.78 28.32
C ILE A 712 -13.74 23.89 29.18
N THR A 713 -15.05 24.12 29.10
CA THR A 713 -16.06 23.39 29.87
C THR A 713 -16.99 22.53 29.01
N VAL A 714 -16.86 22.57 27.69
CA VAL A 714 -17.68 21.77 26.77
C VAL A 714 -17.18 20.32 26.73
N PRO A 715 -18.06 19.31 26.66
CA PRO A 715 -17.66 17.91 26.51
C PRO A 715 -16.77 17.69 25.29
N THR A 716 -15.86 16.72 25.37
CA THR A 716 -14.95 16.37 24.28
C THR A 716 -14.91 14.88 23.97
N LEU A 717 -14.79 14.51 22.70
CA LEU A 717 -14.55 13.13 22.25
C LEU A 717 -13.40 13.10 21.24
N ALA A 718 -12.27 12.52 21.64
CA ALA A 718 -11.07 12.44 20.82
C ALA A 718 -10.75 11.00 20.44
N PHE A 719 -10.46 10.78 19.16
CA PHE A 719 -9.86 9.55 18.66
C PHE A 719 -8.41 9.80 18.25
N THR A 720 -7.53 8.86 18.58
CA THR A 720 -6.14 8.84 18.13
C THR A 720 -5.65 7.39 18.05
N GLY A 721 -4.40 7.18 17.68
CA GLY A 721 -3.86 5.84 17.53
C GLY A 721 -2.39 5.72 17.89
N TRP A 722 -1.96 4.48 18.13
CA TRP A 722 -0.56 4.18 18.44
C TRP A 722 0.41 4.45 17.29
N PHE A 723 -0.09 4.68 16.08
CA PHE A 723 0.68 5.02 14.88
C PHE A 723 0.28 6.40 14.34
N ASP A 724 -0.17 7.27 15.24
CA ASP A 724 -0.50 8.67 14.98
C ASP A 724 0.63 9.59 15.47
N GLY A 725 1.24 10.33 14.54
CA GLY A 725 2.33 11.28 14.82
C GLY A 725 1.99 12.36 15.85
N THR A 726 0.70 12.60 16.11
CA THR A 726 0.18 13.65 17.00
C THR A 726 -0.50 13.10 18.26
N LEU A 727 -0.29 11.81 18.57
CA LEU A 727 -0.82 11.15 19.77
C LEU A 727 -0.45 11.91 21.05
N THR A 728 0.77 12.44 21.13
CA THR A 728 1.27 13.14 22.33
C THR A 728 0.41 14.37 22.61
N GLY A 729 0.15 15.17 21.58
CA GLY A 729 -0.79 16.27 21.65
C GLY A 729 -2.16 15.80 22.11
N THR A 730 -2.80 14.87 21.38
CA THR A 730 -4.18 14.44 21.69
C THR A 730 -4.35 13.97 23.13
N ILE A 731 -3.40 13.19 23.67
CA ILE A 731 -3.40 12.78 25.08
C ILE A 731 -3.27 14.00 26.00
N GLY A 732 -2.33 14.90 25.71
CA GLY A 732 -2.10 16.12 26.50
C GLY A 732 -3.34 17.00 26.60
N HIS A 733 -4.09 17.19 25.51
CA HIS A 733 -5.28 18.05 25.52
C HIS A 733 -6.37 17.43 26.40
N PHE A 734 -6.61 16.12 26.24
CA PHE A 734 -7.54 15.37 27.10
C PHE A 734 -7.15 15.49 28.57
N ASP A 735 -5.87 15.32 28.87
CA ASP A 735 -5.35 15.39 30.24
C ASP A 735 -5.51 16.77 30.86
N GLU A 736 -5.30 17.85 30.10
CA GLU A 736 -5.48 19.21 30.58
C GLU A 736 -6.96 19.50 30.87
N VAL A 737 -7.85 19.29 29.89
CA VAL A 737 -9.28 19.60 30.09
C VAL A 737 -9.91 18.72 31.15
N ARG A 738 -9.52 17.45 31.26
CA ARG A 738 -10.04 16.57 32.30
C ARG A 738 -9.65 17.08 33.69
N ARG A 739 -8.43 17.59 33.87
CA ARG A 739 -7.94 18.11 35.17
C ARG A 739 -8.55 19.46 35.53
N SER A 740 -8.82 20.32 34.55
CA SER A 740 -9.27 21.71 34.78
C SER A 740 -10.79 21.88 34.74
N SER A 741 -11.48 21.11 33.90
CA SER A 741 -12.92 21.24 33.69
C SER A 741 -13.71 20.68 34.88
N PRO A 742 -14.81 21.35 35.30
CA PRO A 742 -15.73 20.79 36.30
C PRO A 742 -16.48 19.56 35.77
N ARG A 743 -16.44 19.30 34.46
CA ARG A 743 -17.05 18.14 33.80
C ARG A 743 -16.03 17.04 33.53
N THR A 744 -15.18 16.73 34.51
CA THR A 744 -14.06 15.76 34.40
C THR A 744 -14.40 14.46 33.67
N TYR A 745 -15.58 13.89 33.90
CA TYR A 745 -15.97 12.61 33.29
C TYR A 745 -16.59 12.74 31.90
N ASP A 746 -16.80 13.94 31.39
CA ASP A 746 -17.45 14.24 30.10
C ASP A 746 -16.45 14.47 28.96
N HIS A 747 -15.18 14.21 29.23
CA HIS A 747 -14.10 14.22 28.26
C HIS A 747 -13.72 12.76 27.98
N PHE A 748 -13.65 12.38 26.71
CA PHE A 748 -13.41 11.01 26.28
C PHE A 748 -12.20 10.93 25.35
N LEU A 749 -11.32 9.97 25.62
CA LEU A 749 -10.14 9.66 24.81
C LEU A 749 -10.15 8.19 24.39
N ILE A 750 -10.07 7.96 23.09
CA ILE A 750 -10.00 6.64 22.48
C ILE A 750 -8.68 6.48 21.72
N ILE A 751 -7.90 5.47 22.09
CA ILE A 751 -6.60 5.18 21.46
C ILE A 751 -6.62 3.77 20.85
N GLY A 752 -6.72 3.66 19.53
CA GLY A 752 -6.67 2.36 18.85
C GLY A 752 -5.31 2.07 18.20
N PRO A 753 -5.14 0.90 17.56
CA PRO A 753 -3.96 0.61 16.75
C PRO A 753 -4.08 1.23 15.35
N TYR A 754 -4.42 2.52 15.31
CA TYR A 754 -4.75 3.26 14.09
C TYR A 754 -3.62 4.20 13.67
N MET A 755 -3.63 4.62 12.42
CA MET A 755 -2.77 5.70 11.91
C MET A 755 -3.51 7.05 11.92
N HIS A 756 -2.78 8.15 11.70
CA HIS A 756 -3.29 9.52 11.75
C HIS A 756 -4.62 9.74 10.99
N THR A 757 -4.78 9.13 9.80
CA THR A 757 -5.97 9.32 8.96
C THR A 757 -7.12 8.35 9.25
N SER A 758 -6.88 7.22 9.90
CA SER A 758 -7.90 6.20 10.18
C SER A 758 -8.38 6.19 11.63
N ALA A 759 -7.66 6.87 12.53
CA ALA A 759 -8.07 6.98 13.92
C ALA A 759 -9.45 7.64 14.11
N PRO A 760 -9.78 8.76 13.42
CA PRO A 760 -11.11 9.40 13.56
C PRO A 760 -12.28 8.50 13.19
N ASP A 761 -12.03 7.50 12.34
CA ASP A 761 -13.03 6.56 11.84
C ASP A 761 -12.97 5.19 12.54
N GLY A 762 -12.15 5.03 13.59
CA GLY A 762 -12.11 3.80 14.40
C GLY A 762 -11.46 2.60 13.69
N GLY A 763 -10.49 2.87 12.81
CA GLY A 763 -9.75 1.85 12.06
C GLY A 763 -10.32 1.51 10.69
N TYR A 764 -11.24 2.34 10.18
CA TYR A 764 -11.75 2.26 8.82
C TYR A 764 -11.02 3.26 7.92
N ASP A 765 -10.87 2.90 6.64
CA ASP A 765 -10.32 3.81 5.65
C ASP A 765 -11.33 4.91 5.32
N TYR A 766 -10.91 6.16 5.44
CA TYR A 766 -11.80 7.32 5.33
C TYR A 766 -12.44 7.49 3.93
N LEU A 767 -11.83 6.92 2.87
CA LEU A 767 -12.33 7.02 1.48
C LEU A 767 -13.32 5.90 1.16
N THR A 768 -12.93 4.68 1.52
CA THR A 768 -13.62 3.46 1.10
C THR A 768 -14.59 2.95 2.16
N ASN A 769 -14.44 3.41 3.41
CA ASN A 769 -15.16 2.90 4.58
C ASN A 769 -14.94 1.38 4.80
N GLU A 770 -13.84 0.85 4.27
CA GLU A 770 -13.42 -0.54 4.46
C GLU A 770 -12.54 -0.67 5.71
N PRO A 771 -12.58 -1.82 6.41
CA PRO A 771 -11.77 -2.03 7.60
C PRO A 771 -10.27 -2.16 7.27
N ILE A 772 -9.42 -1.45 8.00
CA ILE A 772 -7.97 -1.58 7.88
C ILE A 772 -7.50 -2.72 8.77
N LEU A 773 -7.26 -3.89 8.14
CA LEU A 773 -6.83 -5.11 8.83
C LEU A 773 -5.31 -5.34 8.80
N MET A 774 -4.58 -4.43 8.14
CA MET A 774 -3.12 -4.44 8.04
C MET A 774 -2.61 -3.03 8.31
N MET A 775 -1.67 -2.89 9.23
CA MET A 775 -1.01 -1.64 9.57
C MET A 775 0.48 -1.88 9.45
N GLY A 776 1.15 -1.31 8.44
CA GLY A 776 2.54 -1.67 8.13
C GLY A 776 2.72 -3.18 7.96
N ASP A 777 3.64 -3.77 8.74
CA ASP A 777 3.97 -5.20 8.72
C ASP A 777 3.23 -6.04 9.78
N ILE A 778 2.24 -5.44 10.48
CA ILE A 778 1.41 -6.13 11.47
C ILE A 778 -0.04 -6.28 11.03
N SER A 779 -0.69 -7.34 11.52
CA SER A 779 -2.12 -7.57 11.35
C SER A 779 -2.91 -6.89 12.48
N ILE A 780 -3.98 -6.21 12.09
CA ILE A 780 -4.96 -5.62 13.02
C ILE A 780 -6.19 -6.53 13.07
N PRO A 781 -6.53 -7.10 14.24
CA PRO A 781 -7.69 -7.98 14.37
C PRO A 781 -8.99 -7.18 14.36
N LYS A 782 -10.08 -7.82 13.92
CA LYS A 782 -11.39 -7.17 13.78
C LYS A 782 -11.94 -6.58 15.08
N ASN A 783 -11.58 -7.14 16.25
CA ASN A 783 -11.99 -6.60 17.55
C ASN A 783 -11.32 -5.24 17.86
N ALA A 784 -10.29 -4.84 17.13
CA ALA A 784 -9.68 -3.53 17.24
C ALA A 784 -10.47 -2.43 16.51
N LEU A 785 -11.47 -2.77 15.69
CA LEU A 785 -12.28 -1.80 14.98
C LEU A 785 -13.40 -1.28 15.88
N LEU A 786 -13.63 0.04 15.83
CA LEU A 786 -14.71 0.70 16.57
C LEU A 786 -15.67 1.39 15.59
N PRO A 787 -16.99 1.40 15.87
CA PRO A 787 -17.96 2.13 15.07
C PRO A 787 -17.89 3.64 15.40
N ALA A 788 -16.75 4.28 15.10
CA ALA A 788 -16.45 5.65 15.55
C ALA A 788 -17.50 6.67 15.09
N ARG A 789 -18.02 6.56 13.85
CA ARG A 789 -19.11 7.43 13.39
C ARG A 789 -20.36 7.33 14.26
N ASN A 790 -20.76 6.12 14.67
CA ASN A 790 -21.90 5.93 15.57
C ASN A 790 -21.63 6.48 16.97
N MET A 791 -20.40 6.35 17.47
CA MET A 791 -20.00 6.93 18.75
C MET A 791 -20.04 8.47 18.68
N THR A 792 -19.43 9.07 17.66
CA THR A 792 -19.48 10.52 17.41
C THR A 792 -20.91 11.03 17.29
N HIS A 793 -21.79 10.29 16.58
CA HIS A 793 -23.20 10.64 16.49
C HIS A 793 -23.91 10.58 17.85
N ALA A 794 -23.72 9.51 18.64
CA ALA A 794 -24.31 9.41 19.98
C ALA A 794 -23.81 10.54 20.92
N PHE A 795 -22.55 10.94 20.77
CA PHE A 795 -21.97 12.06 21.51
C PHE A 795 -22.61 13.40 21.12
N PHE A 796 -22.81 13.66 19.82
CA PHE A 796 -23.52 14.85 19.36
C PHE A 796 -25.00 14.86 19.75
N ASP A 797 -25.69 13.72 19.71
CA ASP A 797 -27.09 13.63 20.14
C ASP A 797 -27.25 14.05 21.61
N TRP A 798 -26.32 13.65 22.48
CA TRP A 798 -26.29 14.09 23.87
C TRP A 798 -26.07 15.60 24.00
N CYS A 799 -25.06 16.14 23.31
CA CYS A 799 -24.66 17.53 23.48
C CYS A 799 -25.59 18.52 22.78
N LEU A 800 -26.20 18.12 21.65
CA LEU A 800 -26.90 19.02 20.73
C LEU A 800 -28.41 18.79 20.67
N LYS A 801 -28.92 17.63 21.11
CA LYS A 801 -30.35 17.25 21.03
C LYS A 801 -30.96 16.78 22.36
N ASP A 802 -30.34 17.12 23.48
CA ASP A 802 -30.81 16.77 24.83
C ASP A 802 -31.04 15.25 25.04
N GLN A 803 -30.33 14.40 24.28
CA GLN A 803 -30.37 12.95 24.48
C GLN A 803 -29.57 12.51 25.70
N ALA A 804 -29.76 11.27 26.14
CA ALA A 804 -29.06 10.73 27.30
C ALA A 804 -27.53 10.69 27.10
N ARG A 805 -26.78 11.08 28.15
CA ARG A 805 -25.32 10.98 28.17
C ARG A 805 -24.87 9.52 27.97
N PRO A 806 -23.96 9.24 27.01
CA PRO A 806 -23.38 7.91 26.85
C PRO A 806 -22.72 7.41 28.14
N GLN A 807 -22.95 6.14 28.50
CA GLN A 807 -22.37 5.51 29.69
C GLN A 807 -20.94 5.00 29.44
N TRP A 808 -20.10 5.84 28.85
CA TRP A 808 -18.70 5.52 28.60
C TRP A 808 -17.82 5.97 29.76
N LYS A 809 -16.70 5.28 29.90
CA LYS A 809 -15.59 5.71 30.75
C LYS A 809 -14.71 6.71 29.99
N PRO A 810 -14.03 7.63 30.69
CA PRO A 810 -13.21 8.67 30.07
C PRO A 810 -12.12 8.16 29.10
N THR A 811 -11.55 6.98 29.33
CA THR A 811 -10.48 6.46 28.46
C THR A 811 -10.76 5.03 28.02
N LYS A 812 -10.51 4.77 26.74
CA LYS A 812 -10.52 3.43 26.16
C LYS A 812 -9.36 3.28 25.21
N PHE A 813 -8.47 2.32 25.46
CA PHE A 813 -7.27 2.16 24.67
C PHE A 813 -6.97 0.70 24.36
N PHE A 814 -6.48 0.45 23.15
CA PHE A 814 -6.15 -0.88 22.68
C PHE A 814 -4.72 -1.24 23.10
N VAL A 815 -4.47 -2.46 23.53
CA VAL A 815 -3.12 -2.93 23.84
C VAL A 815 -2.68 -3.87 22.73
N THR A 816 -1.78 -3.37 21.88
CA THR A 816 -1.17 -4.14 20.78
C THR A 816 -0.31 -5.30 21.33
N GLY A 817 -0.04 -6.31 20.51
CA GLY A 817 0.61 -7.56 20.96
C GLY A 817 -0.41 -8.54 21.56
N THR A 818 -1.07 -8.18 22.66
CA THR A 818 -2.21 -8.95 23.20
C THR A 818 -3.49 -8.77 22.41
N ASN A 819 -3.60 -7.67 21.67
CA ASN A 819 -4.73 -7.29 20.84
C ASN A 819 -6.08 -7.23 21.57
N ARG A 820 -6.10 -6.52 22.71
CA ARG A 820 -7.28 -6.38 23.59
C ARG A 820 -7.49 -4.95 24.05
N TRP A 821 -8.74 -4.57 24.28
CA TRP A 821 -9.09 -3.26 24.82
C TRP A 821 -8.95 -3.20 26.33
N MET A 822 -8.63 -2.00 26.83
CA MET A 822 -8.72 -1.65 28.25
C MET A 822 -9.52 -0.35 28.38
N THR A 823 -10.45 -0.33 29.33
CA THR A 823 -11.24 0.83 29.66
C THR A 823 -10.91 1.33 31.08
N ARG A 824 -10.63 2.63 31.26
CA ARG A 824 -10.21 3.25 32.53
C ARG A 824 -10.74 4.67 32.68
N ASP A 825 -10.64 5.22 33.89
CA ASP A 825 -10.99 6.62 34.17
C ASP A 825 -9.88 7.60 33.75
N VAL A 826 -8.64 7.12 33.60
CA VAL A 826 -7.46 7.94 33.38
C VAL A 826 -6.46 7.22 32.47
N PHE A 827 -5.67 7.97 31.71
CA PHE A 827 -4.53 7.48 30.94
C PHE A 827 -3.28 8.29 31.29
N PRO A 828 -2.09 7.68 31.46
CA PRO A 828 -1.86 6.25 31.65
C PRO A 828 -2.63 5.71 32.88
N PRO A 829 -2.93 4.41 32.93
CA PRO A 829 -3.69 3.84 34.04
C PRO A 829 -2.87 3.85 35.35
N PRO A 830 -3.49 4.00 36.54
CA PRO A 830 -2.77 4.12 37.81
C PRO A 830 -1.93 2.89 38.18
N GLU A 831 -2.30 1.72 37.66
CA GLU A 831 -1.54 0.47 37.83
C GLU A 831 -0.25 0.41 37.00
N ALA A 832 0.00 1.36 36.08
CA ALA A 832 1.25 1.43 35.34
C ALA A 832 2.36 2.01 36.23
N GLN A 833 3.40 1.22 36.47
CA GLN A 833 4.53 1.57 37.33
C GLN A 833 5.81 1.75 36.53
N GLU A 834 6.60 2.74 36.93
CA GLU A 834 7.88 3.01 36.31
C GLU A 834 8.88 1.87 36.53
N ARG A 835 9.53 1.42 35.46
CA ARG A 835 10.68 0.51 35.50
C ARG A 835 11.78 0.99 34.55
N LEU A 836 13.02 0.72 34.95
CA LEU A 836 14.22 1.07 34.20
C LEU A 836 14.81 -0.17 33.53
N LEU A 837 15.11 -0.05 32.24
CA LEU A 837 15.78 -1.06 31.43
C LEU A 837 17.09 -0.46 30.92
N PHE A 838 18.21 -0.93 31.46
CA PHE A 838 19.54 -0.36 31.27
C PHE A 838 20.21 -0.87 30.00
N LEU A 839 20.99 0.00 29.35
CA LEU A 839 21.83 -0.32 28.20
C LEU A 839 23.21 -0.81 28.67
N THR A 840 23.77 -1.81 27.99
CA THR A 840 25.14 -2.29 28.21
C THR A 840 25.71 -2.94 26.95
N SER A 841 27.04 -3.09 26.85
CA SER A 841 27.75 -3.75 25.74
C SER A 841 29.22 -4.03 26.12
N ASN A 842 30.01 -4.65 25.22
CA ASN A 842 31.47 -4.66 25.30
C ASN A 842 32.12 -3.66 24.33
N GLY A 843 31.39 -2.64 23.89
CA GLY A 843 31.87 -1.58 22.99
C GLY A 843 31.67 -1.86 21.50
N HIS A 844 30.81 -2.82 21.14
CA HIS A 844 30.52 -3.23 19.77
C HIS A 844 29.01 -3.28 19.48
N ALA A 845 28.24 -2.30 19.97
CA ALA A 845 26.78 -2.26 19.75
C ALA A 845 26.35 -1.83 18.34
N ASN A 846 27.26 -1.54 17.41
CA ASN A 846 26.93 -1.07 16.06
C ASN A 846 26.23 -2.15 15.21
N GLY A 847 25.11 -1.80 14.57
CA GLY A 847 24.33 -2.69 13.71
C GLY A 847 23.58 -3.81 14.46
N ILE A 848 22.71 -4.55 13.76
CA ILE A 848 21.83 -5.54 14.42
C ILE A 848 22.58 -6.77 14.95
N GLN A 849 23.79 -7.00 14.44
CA GLN A 849 24.69 -8.06 14.87
C GLN A 849 25.61 -7.63 16.03
N GLY A 850 25.48 -6.38 16.48
CA GLY A 850 26.25 -5.84 17.59
C GLY A 850 25.96 -6.54 18.93
N ASP A 851 26.82 -6.26 19.90
CA ASP A 851 26.76 -6.88 21.23
C ASP A 851 25.98 -6.05 22.27
N GLY A 852 25.29 -5.00 21.84
CA GLY A 852 24.44 -4.18 22.70
C GLY A 852 23.30 -5.00 23.33
N ARG A 853 23.11 -4.84 24.64
CA ARG A 853 22.09 -5.54 25.43
C ARG A 853 21.24 -4.58 26.25
N LEU A 854 20.01 -5.02 26.51
CA LEU A 854 19.06 -4.37 27.43
C LEU A 854 18.81 -5.29 28.64
N GLN A 855 19.02 -4.79 29.85
CA GLN A 855 18.95 -5.56 31.09
C GLN A 855 18.24 -4.80 32.22
N TRP A 856 17.60 -5.51 33.14
CA TRP A 856 16.84 -4.90 34.25
C TRP A 856 17.72 -4.47 35.44
N SER A 857 19.00 -4.83 35.42
CA SER A 857 20.01 -4.40 36.39
C SER A 857 21.09 -3.60 35.68
N SER A 858 21.61 -2.55 36.32
CA SER A 858 22.76 -1.82 35.81
C SER A 858 24.02 -2.69 35.83
N ALA A 859 24.88 -2.53 34.83
CA ALA A 859 26.20 -3.17 34.83
C ALA A 859 27.19 -2.38 35.71
N ASP A 860 28.10 -3.08 36.39
CA ASP A 860 29.16 -2.47 37.20
C ASP A 860 30.36 -1.97 36.38
N THR A 861 30.38 -2.22 35.07
CA THR A 861 31.51 -1.94 34.17
C THR A 861 31.32 -0.67 33.36
N THR A 862 32.32 0.21 33.37
CA THR A 862 32.36 1.40 32.50
C THR A 862 32.81 1.04 31.09
N VAL A 863 31.83 0.81 30.20
CA VAL A 863 32.05 0.61 28.75
C VAL A 863 31.41 1.76 27.98
N THR A 864 31.82 1.97 26.73
CA THR A 864 31.24 2.98 25.85
C THR A 864 31.06 2.43 24.44
N ASP A 865 29.96 2.77 23.79
CA ASP A 865 29.79 2.56 22.35
C ASP A 865 29.97 3.86 21.57
N ARG A 866 30.46 3.75 20.33
CA ARG A 866 30.76 4.90 19.47
C ARG A 866 30.20 4.71 18.07
N TYR A 867 29.76 5.81 17.48
CA TYR A 867 29.40 5.85 16.07
C TYR A 867 29.70 7.23 15.47
N SER A 868 29.88 7.30 14.16
CA SER A 868 30.18 8.54 13.44
C SER A 868 28.99 8.92 12.57
N TYR A 869 28.43 10.10 12.79
CA TYR A 869 27.38 10.67 11.96
C TYR A 869 27.98 11.60 10.90
N ASP A 870 27.81 11.24 9.63
CA ASP A 870 28.14 12.07 8.48
C ASP A 870 26.87 12.71 7.90
N PRO A 871 26.69 14.03 7.98
CA PRO A 871 25.52 14.70 7.42
C PRO A 871 25.37 14.55 5.91
N THR A 872 26.40 14.11 5.19
CA THR A 872 26.35 13.85 3.74
C THR A 872 25.90 12.43 3.39
N ASP A 873 25.88 11.51 4.36
CA ASP A 873 25.30 10.16 4.26
C ASP A 873 24.29 9.89 5.40
N PRO A 874 23.20 10.68 5.51
CA PRO A 874 22.20 10.45 6.53
C PRO A 874 21.38 9.20 6.22
N ILE A 875 20.76 8.63 7.25
CA ILE A 875 19.71 7.61 7.07
C ILE A 875 18.55 8.23 6.32
N ILE A 876 18.16 7.60 5.21
CA ILE A 876 17.15 8.12 4.30
C ILE A 876 15.76 7.56 4.66
N VAL A 877 14.87 8.45 5.10
CA VAL A 877 13.43 8.21 5.30
C VAL A 877 12.64 9.21 4.47
N ASP A 878 12.36 8.79 3.24
CA ASP A 878 11.46 9.50 2.32
C ASP A 878 10.04 8.95 2.50
N MET A 879 9.14 9.75 3.10
CA MET A 879 7.80 9.32 3.49
C MET A 879 6.89 8.98 2.31
N GLU A 880 7.21 9.43 1.08
CA GLU A 880 6.47 9.03 -0.12
C GLU A 880 6.85 7.61 -0.58
N LYS A 881 8.00 7.08 -0.13
CA LYS A 881 8.52 5.76 -0.53
C LYS A 881 8.52 4.74 0.61
N ILE A 882 8.74 5.20 1.83
CA ILE A 882 8.86 4.37 3.03
C ILE A 882 7.80 4.86 4.03
N PRO A 883 6.77 4.06 4.37
CA PRO A 883 5.74 4.47 5.31
C PRO A 883 6.25 4.35 6.76
N TYR A 884 7.27 5.13 7.12
CA TYR A 884 8.01 5.02 8.39
C TYR A 884 7.19 5.41 9.64
N HIS A 885 6.06 6.07 9.44
CA HIS A 885 5.05 6.31 10.48
C HIS A 885 4.29 5.05 10.90
N LEU A 886 4.37 3.97 10.11
CA LEU A 886 3.70 2.69 10.37
C LEU A 886 4.63 1.69 11.10
N PRO A 887 4.07 0.67 11.76
CA PRO A 887 4.83 -0.40 12.39
C PRO A 887 5.39 -1.36 11.33
N ILE A 888 6.51 -0.97 10.72
CA ILE A 888 7.23 -1.73 9.71
C ILE A 888 8.49 -2.37 10.29
N ASN A 889 9.00 -3.40 9.62
CA ASN A 889 10.31 -3.97 9.88
C ASN A 889 11.41 -3.01 9.43
N ILE A 890 12.22 -2.55 10.38
CA ILE A 890 13.29 -1.58 10.11
C ILE A 890 14.70 -2.17 10.13
N ASN A 891 14.85 -3.51 10.13
CA ASN A 891 16.16 -4.18 10.21
C ASN A 891 17.20 -3.64 9.22
N THR A 892 16.81 -3.40 7.96
CA THR A 892 17.73 -2.91 6.92
C THR A 892 18.22 -1.48 7.16
N MET A 893 17.44 -0.65 7.85
CA MET A 893 17.81 0.73 8.17
C MET A 893 18.73 0.82 9.38
N ILE A 894 18.50 -0.04 10.38
CA ILE A 894 19.27 -0.04 11.63
C ILE A 894 20.53 -0.92 11.56
N ASP A 895 20.70 -1.72 10.51
CA ASP A 895 21.91 -2.51 10.27
C ASP A 895 23.00 -1.68 9.56
N ARG A 896 23.38 -0.56 10.19
CA ARG A 896 24.44 0.33 9.72
C ARG A 896 25.48 0.54 10.81
N LYS A 897 26.69 0.92 10.40
CA LYS A 897 27.81 1.20 11.31
C LYS A 897 27.59 2.46 12.14
N ASP A 898 26.79 3.40 11.65
CA ASP A 898 26.42 4.65 12.33
C ASP A 898 25.16 4.52 13.22
N VAL A 899 24.71 3.29 13.49
CA VAL A 899 23.55 2.99 14.34
C VAL A 899 23.96 2.03 15.45
N LEU A 900 23.69 2.37 16.71
CA LEU A 900 23.87 1.49 17.85
C LEU A 900 22.57 0.74 18.15
N VAL A 901 22.63 -0.57 18.36
CA VAL A 901 21.47 -1.44 18.58
C VAL A 901 21.62 -2.22 19.89
N TYR A 902 20.62 -2.12 20.77
CA TYR A 902 20.56 -2.82 22.04
C TYR A 902 19.34 -3.73 22.07
N THR A 903 19.52 -5.01 22.39
CA THR A 903 18.43 -5.98 22.39
C THR A 903 18.35 -6.72 23.73
N SER A 904 17.14 -6.91 24.26
CA SER A 904 16.94 -7.71 25.47
C SER A 904 17.03 -9.22 25.18
N ASP A 905 17.13 -10.03 26.23
CA ASP A 905 16.81 -11.45 26.14
C ASP A 905 15.35 -11.68 25.74
N PRO A 906 15.00 -12.85 25.14
CA PRO A 906 13.62 -13.18 24.85
C PRO A 906 12.80 -13.11 26.13
N LYS A 907 11.59 -12.56 26.02
CA LYS A 907 10.66 -12.56 27.14
C LYS A 907 10.24 -13.99 27.46
N ILE A 908 10.35 -14.37 28.73
CA ILE A 908 9.83 -15.65 29.24
C ILE A 908 8.32 -15.51 29.50
N GLU A 909 7.92 -14.37 30.06
CA GLU A 909 6.54 -14.00 30.34
C GLU A 909 6.20 -12.69 29.61
N SER A 910 4.91 -12.47 29.33
CA SER A 910 4.47 -11.25 28.65
C SER A 910 4.77 -10.00 29.49
N LEU A 911 5.29 -8.95 28.86
CA LEU A 911 5.51 -7.65 29.48
C LEU A 911 4.61 -6.60 28.84
N THR A 912 3.62 -6.11 29.59
CA THR A 912 2.74 -5.04 29.13
C THR A 912 3.27 -3.68 29.55
N VAL A 913 3.37 -2.77 28.59
CA VAL A 913 3.82 -1.38 28.78
C VAL A 913 2.73 -0.44 28.30
N ILE A 914 2.25 0.43 29.19
CA ILE A 914 1.18 1.40 28.93
C ILE A 914 1.58 2.76 29.51
N GLY A 915 1.88 3.71 28.63
CA GLY A 915 2.22 5.08 28.99
C GLY A 915 3.47 5.59 28.28
N ASN A 916 3.96 6.75 28.72
CA ASN A 916 5.11 7.43 28.11
C ASN A 916 6.40 6.63 28.26
N ILE A 917 7.18 6.57 27.19
CA ILE A 917 8.54 6.04 27.18
C ILE A 917 9.53 7.20 27.13
N VAL A 918 10.50 7.16 28.03
CA VAL A 918 11.58 8.14 28.11
C VAL A 918 12.90 7.41 28.03
N ILE A 919 13.84 7.94 27.26
CA ILE A 919 15.20 7.43 27.17
C ILE A 919 16.14 8.46 27.76
N GLU A 920 17.01 8.02 28.67
CA GLU A 920 18.05 8.84 29.26
C GLU A 920 19.40 8.25 28.89
N LEU A 921 20.19 8.98 28.11
CA LEU A 921 21.51 8.58 27.65
C LEU A 921 22.57 9.49 28.26
N GLN A 922 23.62 8.92 28.82
CA GLN A 922 24.86 9.64 29.06
C GLN A 922 25.65 9.65 27.76
N MET A 923 25.88 10.83 27.18
CA MET A 923 26.56 10.93 25.89
C MET A 923 27.49 12.12 25.76
N SER A 924 28.45 12.00 24.85
CA SER A 924 29.27 13.12 24.37
C SER A 924 29.30 13.11 22.84
N SER A 925 29.57 14.29 22.28
CA SER A 925 29.77 14.49 20.84
C SER A 925 31.12 15.15 20.60
N SER A 926 31.77 14.87 19.46
CA SER A 926 32.91 15.65 18.99
C SER A 926 32.50 17.00 18.36
N ALA A 927 31.21 17.20 18.10
CA ALA A 927 30.66 18.43 17.53
C ALA A 927 29.96 19.28 18.61
N ARG A 928 29.70 20.55 18.26
CA ARG A 928 28.99 21.50 19.13
C ARG A 928 27.48 21.34 19.11
N ASP A 929 26.96 20.70 18.07
CA ASP A 929 25.56 20.31 17.94
C ASP A 929 25.48 19.03 17.10
N SER A 930 24.37 18.30 17.23
CA SER A 930 24.02 17.16 16.39
C SER A 930 22.55 16.80 16.65
N ASP A 931 22.05 15.79 15.94
CA ASP A 931 20.75 15.20 16.26
C ASP A 931 20.96 13.82 16.92
N LEU A 932 20.01 13.46 17.78
CA LEU A 932 19.93 12.15 18.39
C LEU A 932 18.53 11.60 18.09
N VAL A 933 18.49 10.44 17.44
CA VAL A 933 17.27 9.74 17.05
C VAL A 933 17.29 8.38 17.73
N VAL A 934 16.18 8.02 18.34
CA VAL A 934 16.00 6.72 18.99
C VAL A 934 14.75 6.03 18.47
N GLU A 935 14.81 4.71 18.32
CA GLU A 935 13.67 3.92 17.87
C GLU A 935 13.51 2.70 18.77
N LEU A 936 12.29 2.48 19.26
CA LEU A 936 11.93 1.32 20.07
C LEU A 936 11.19 0.30 19.20
N MET A 937 11.54 -0.97 19.32
CA MET A 937 10.97 -2.04 18.49
C MET A 937 10.58 -3.25 19.32
N ASP A 938 9.54 -3.94 18.85
CA ASP A 938 9.23 -5.32 19.20
C ASP A 938 9.92 -6.25 18.19
N VAL A 939 10.86 -7.06 18.66
CA VAL A 939 11.51 -8.09 17.83
C VAL A 939 10.69 -9.35 17.91
N LEU A 940 10.05 -9.68 16.79
CA LEU A 940 9.24 -10.88 16.65
C LEU A 940 10.13 -12.15 16.69
N PRO A 941 9.57 -13.33 17.01
CA PRO A 941 10.33 -14.59 17.01
C PRO A 941 10.94 -14.95 15.65
N ASP A 942 10.43 -14.39 14.55
CA ASP A 942 10.97 -14.54 13.20
C ASP A 942 12.14 -13.60 12.86
N GLY A 943 12.53 -12.72 13.80
CA GLY A 943 13.67 -11.82 13.69
C GLY A 943 13.38 -10.44 13.11
N ARG A 944 12.13 -10.14 12.70
CA ARG A 944 11.74 -8.79 12.26
C ARG A 944 11.71 -7.82 13.46
N SER A 945 12.27 -6.62 13.31
CA SER A 945 12.18 -5.54 14.32
C SER A 945 11.07 -4.57 13.93
N ILE A 946 9.90 -4.74 14.53
CA ILE A 946 8.72 -3.91 14.25
C ILE A 946 8.81 -2.62 15.07
N LYS A 947 8.86 -1.48 14.38
CA LYS A 947 8.84 -0.16 15.02
C LYS A 947 7.59 0.01 15.89
N LEU A 948 7.79 0.50 17.12
CA LEU A 948 6.74 0.86 18.06
C LEU A 948 6.70 2.38 18.25
N GLY A 949 5.59 2.85 18.78
CA GLY A 949 5.41 4.26 19.07
C GLY A 949 4.77 5.02 17.92
N SER A 950 4.17 6.14 18.30
CA SER A 950 3.31 6.93 17.44
C SER A 950 4.07 8.01 16.68
N ARG A 951 5.20 8.45 17.23
CA ARG A 951 6.05 9.44 16.59
C ARG A 951 6.68 8.84 15.33
N VAL A 952 6.70 9.63 14.26
CA VAL A 952 7.41 9.24 13.03
C VAL A 952 8.89 9.10 13.34
N SER A 953 9.44 9.98 14.17
CA SER A 953 10.80 9.94 14.69
C SER A 953 10.76 10.22 16.20
N SER A 954 11.58 9.54 17.01
CA SER A 954 11.79 9.96 18.40
C SER A 954 13.14 10.65 18.49
N GLN A 955 13.15 11.93 18.17
CA GLN A 955 14.38 12.69 17.95
C GLN A 955 14.59 13.77 19.02
N LEU A 956 15.82 14.28 19.13
CA LEU A 956 16.15 15.51 19.85
C LEU A 956 17.34 16.17 19.14
N ARG A 957 17.19 17.46 18.83
CA ARG A 957 18.32 18.27 18.37
C ARG A 957 19.08 18.81 19.59
N LEU A 958 20.36 18.49 19.70
CA LEU A 958 21.12 18.56 20.95
C LEU A 958 21.34 19.98 21.48
N ARG A 959 21.25 21.01 20.62
CA ARG A 959 21.22 22.41 21.06
C ARG A 959 19.99 22.76 21.93
N TYR A 960 18.95 21.92 21.96
CA TYR A 960 17.74 22.09 22.77
C TYR A 960 17.63 21.09 23.92
N ARG A 961 18.74 20.44 24.30
CA ARG A 961 18.76 19.45 25.41
C ARG A 961 18.29 20.00 26.76
N ASP A 962 18.45 21.31 26.98
CA ASP A 962 18.09 22.01 28.22
C ASP A 962 16.74 22.75 28.12
N GLY A 963 16.00 22.53 27.03
CA GLY A 963 14.75 23.23 26.70
C GLY A 963 14.81 23.96 25.36
N PHE A 964 13.68 24.54 24.96
CA PHE A 964 13.52 25.18 23.64
C PHE A 964 13.62 26.70 23.68
N ASP A 965 13.69 27.32 24.86
CA ASP A 965 13.69 28.79 25.02
C ASP A 965 14.95 29.45 24.43
N GLN A 966 16.06 28.72 24.36
CA GLN A 966 17.33 29.19 23.82
C GLN A 966 18.16 28.02 23.27
N GLU A 967 19.05 28.31 22.33
CA GLU A 967 20.03 27.35 21.83
C GLU A 967 21.23 27.29 22.80
N VAL A 968 21.59 26.09 23.26
CA VAL A 968 22.77 25.86 24.10
C VAL A 968 23.66 24.83 23.43
N PHE A 969 24.86 25.22 23.01
CA PHE A 969 25.77 24.30 22.31
C PHE A 969 26.52 23.35 23.27
N MET A 970 26.90 22.18 22.77
CA MET A 970 27.76 21.24 23.49
C MET A 970 29.22 21.72 23.46
N ILE A 971 29.94 21.43 24.54
CA ILE A 971 31.41 21.44 24.57
C ILE A 971 31.88 20.06 24.09
N PRO A 972 32.64 19.96 22.98
CA PRO A 972 33.11 18.68 22.45
C PRO A 972 33.78 17.80 23.51
N GLY A 973 33.41 16.52 23.55
CA GLY A 973 33.94 15.52 24.50
C GLY A 973 33.38 15.59 25.93
N THR A 974 32.60 16.62 26.27
CA THR A 974 31.92 16.69 27.58
C THR A 974 30.73 15.73 27.61
N ILE A 975 30.53 15.03 28.74
CA ILE A 975 29.42 14.09 28.93
C ILE A 975 28.20 14.87 29.41
N TYR A 976 27.07 14.66 28.75
CA TYR A 976 25.76 15.22 29.08
C TYR A 976 24.75 14.10 29.33
N SER A 977 23.84 14.34 30.26
CA SER A 977 22.66 13.50 30.46
C SER A 977 21.54 13.98 29.54
N ILE A 978 21.29 13.24 28.46
CA ILE A 978 20.32 13.61 27.43
C ILE A 978 19.03 12.82 27.63
N ARG A 979 17.90 13.54 27.72
CA ARG A 979 16.58 12.97 27.92
C ARG A 979 15.72 13.13 26.66
N ILE A 980 15.21 12.01 26.14
CA ILE A 980 14.39 11.96 24.92
C ILE A 980 13.03 11.35 25.25
N GLN A 981 11.95 11.95 24.77
CA GLN A 981 10.59 11.42 24.93
C GLN A 981 10.13 10.76 23.63
N LEU A 982 9.79 9.46 23.70
CA LEU A 982 9.26 8.70 22.56
C LEU A 982 7.74 8.83 22.43
N GLY A 983 7.09 9.34 23.48
CA GLY A 983 5.63 9.38 23.60
C GLY A 983 5.05 8.11 24.21
N ALA A 984 3.73 8.01 24.21
CA ALA A 984 3.01 6.91 24.84
C ALA A 984 2.90 5.68 23.93
N ILE A 985 2.99 4.49 24.52
CA ILE A 985 2.64 3.22 23.87
C ILE A 985 1.63 2.45 24.71
N GLY A 986 0.84 1.60 24.05
CA GLY A 986 0.05 0.54 24.66
C GLY A 986 0.37 -0.78 23.97
N HIS A 987 1.34 -1.52 24.50
CA HIS A 987 1.88 -2.70 23.85
C HIS A 987 2.24 -3.80 24.85
N THR A 988 2.08 -5.06 24.46
CA THR A 988 2.55 -6.22 25.21
C THR A 988 3.58 -6.98 24.40
N PHE A 989 4.81 -7.03 24.89
CA PHE A 989 5.86 -7.91 24.36
C PHE A 989 5.53 -9.34 24.81
N LEU A 990 5.24 -10.23 23.85
CA LEU A 990 4.81 -11.61 24.12
C LEU A 990 6.00 -12.53 24.45
N PRO A 991 5.77 -13.72 25.03
CA PRO A 991 6.82 -14.72 25.18
C PRO A 991 7.55 -15.01 23.87
N GLY A 992 8.89 -15.09 23.91
CA GLY A 992 9.76 -15.25 22.75
C GLY A 992 10.12 -13.95 22.02
N HIS A 993 9.37 -12.86 22.24
CA HIS A 993 9.70 -11.54 21.68
C HIS A 993 10.86 -10.88 22.44
N ARG A 994 11.47 -9.84 21.87
CA ARG A 994 12.51 -9.04 22.53
C ARG A 994 12.20 -7.56 22.40
N ILE A 995 12.66 -6.79 23.38
CA ILE A 995 12.69 -5.33 23.28
C ILE A 995 13.98 -4.96 22.56
N ARG A 996 13.91 -4.08 21.56
CA ARG A 996 15.09 -3.55 20.88
C ARG A 996 15.04 -2.02 20.85
N LEU A 997 16.20 -1.41 21.02
CA LEU A 997 16.42 0.01 20.90
C LEU A 997 17.50 0.27 19.84
N ALA A 998 17.24 1.17 18.90
CA ALA A 998 18.26 1.73 18.03
C ALA A 998 18.55 3.19 18.42
N VAL A 999 19.82 3.59 18.35
CA VAL A 999 20.29 4.97 18.59
C VAL A 999 21.10 5.42 17.37
N MET A 1000 20.73 6.54 16.78
CA MET A 1000 21.30 7.10 15.54
C MET A 1000 21.21 8.64 15.55
N SER A 1001 21.54 9.31 14.44
CA SER A 1001 21.61 10.79 14.39
C SER A 1001 20.95 11.45 13.17
N SER A 1002 20.12 10.73 12.41
CA SER A 1002 19.43 11.32 11.25
C SER A 1002 18.24 10.50 10.76
N LEU A 1003 17.25 11.17 10.17
CA LEU A 1003 16.15 10.60 9.38
C LEU A 1003 15.75 11.59 8.28
N PHE A 1004 16.57 11.72 7.24
CA PHE A 1004 16.39 12.73 6.17
C PHE A 1004 15.61 12.14 4.97
N PRO A 1005 14.76 12.87 4.23
CA PRO A 1005 14.37 14.27 4.36
C PRO A 1005 13.24 14.52 5.36
N TRP A 1006 12.73 13.51 6.07
CA TRP A 1006 11.68 13.71 7.06
C TRP A 1006 12.04 14.83 8.05
N LEU A 1007 13.24 14.73 8.63
CA LEU A 1007 13.89 15.77 9.41
C LEU A 1007 14.93 16.51 8.55
N SER A 1008 15.07 17.81 8.77
CA SER A 1008 16.26 18.55 8.30
C SER A 1008 17.53 17.92 8.87
N ALA A 1009 18.52 17.61 8.03
CA ALA A 1009 19.79 17.04 8.49
C ALA A 1009 20.59 18.06 9.30
N ASN A 1010 21.10 17.67 10.47
CA ASN A 1010 21.97 18.52 11.27
C ASN A 1010 23.37 18.59 10.63
N PRO A 1011 23.91 19.79 10.31
CA PRO A 1011 25.27 19.92 9.77
C PRO A 1011 26.38 19.60 10.78
N ASN A 1012 26.05 19.40 12.06
CA ASN A 1012 26.98 19.30 13.18
C ASN A 1012 27.81 20.57 13.42
N THR A 1013 27.25 21.73 13.09
CA THR A 1013 27.84 23.07 13.28
C THR A 1013 27.03 23.85 14.32
N ASP A 1014 27.53 25.00 14.76
CA ASP A 1014 26.81 25.96 15.60
C ASP A 1014 26.04 27.03 14.79
N GLY A 1015 25.90 26.82 13.47
CA GLY A 1015 25.14 27.72 12.61
C GLY A 1015 23.62 27.63 12.83
N SER A 1016 22.91 28.71 12.47
CA SER A 1016 21.44 28.73 12.45
C SER A 1016 20.90 27.74 11.42
N ILE A 1017 19.92 26.93 11.81
CA ILE A 1017 19.26 25.96 10.91
C ILE A 1017 18.79 26.60 9.59
N ALA A 1018 18.31 27.85 9.64
CA ALA A 1018 17.75 28.54 8.50
C ALA A 1018 18.82 28.98 7.51
N THR A 1019 19.96 29.49 8.00
CA THR A 1019 20.94 30.24 7.19
C THR A 1019 22.33 29.64 7.20
N ASP A 1020 22.56 28.49 7.84
CA ASP A 1020 23.88 27.89 7.92
C ASP A 1020 24.43 27.46 6.56
N MET A 1021 25.57 28.05 6.21
CA MET A 1021 26.33 27.81 4.99
C MET A 1021 27.66 27.11 5.25
N GLN A 1022 27.96 26.78 6.50
CA GLN A 1022 29.18 26.06 6.86
C GLN A 1022 29.19 24.66 6.24
N GLN A 1023 30.39 24.16 5.98
CA GLN A 1023 30.55 22.77 5.52
C GLN A 1023 30.13 21.82 6.63
N PRO A 1024 29.31 20.78 6.34
CA PRO A 1024 28.94 19.80 7.34
C PRO A 1024 30.17 19.08 7.91
N ILE A 1025 30.11 18.74 9.19
CA ILE A 1025 31.22 18.11 9.92
C ILE A 1025 30.80 16.70 10.33
N VAL A 1026 31.69 15.72 10.20
CA VAL A 1026 31.44 14.38 10.76
C VAL A 1026 31.53 14.43 12.28
N ALA A 1027 30.46 14.05 12.98
CA ALA A 1027 30.40 14.05 14.43
C ALA A 1027 30.55 12.63 15.00
N ASN A 1028 31.50 12.44 15.90
CA ASN A 1028 31.67 11.19 16.65
C ASN A 1028 30.84 11.26 17.93
N GLN A 1029 29.86 10.38 18.03
CA GLN A 1029 28.96 10.25 19.16
C GLN A 1029 29.47 9.10 20.06
N THR A 1030 29.44 9.32 21.37
CA THR A 1030 29.80 8.29 22.37
C THR A 1030 28.69 8.15 23.38
N ILE A 1031 28.19 6.92 23.59
CA ILE A 1031 27.23 6.57 24.65
C ILE A 1031 27.97 5.90 25.80
N TYR A 1032 27.68 6.31 27.04
CA TYR A 1032 28.37 5.85 28.23
C TYR A 1032 27.46 4.99 29.12
N TYR A 1033 28.04 3.91 29.67
CA TYR A 1033 27.44 3.08 30.71
C TYR A 1033 28.20 3.33 32.01
N THR A 1034 27.76 4.30 32.80
CA THR A 1034 28.41 4.59 34.09
C THR A 1034 27.61 3.98 35.24
N ALA A 1035 28.29 3.43 36.25
CA ALA A 1035 27.61 2.87 37.42
C ALA A 1035 26.83 3.93 38.22
N CYS A 1036 27.27 5.19 38.19
CA CYS A 1036 26.63 6.29 38.93
C CYS A 1036 25.39 6.86 38.20
N GLN A 1037 25.39 6.88 36.87
CA GLN A 1037 24.29 7.37 36.03
C GLN A 1037 24.22 6.51 34.75
N PRO A 1038 23.57 5.34 34.80
CA PRO A 1038 23.54 4.43 33.66
C PRO A 1038 22.51 4.89 32.62
N SER A 1039 22.89 4.79 31.33
CA SER A 1039 21.97 5.01 30.21
C SER A 1039 20.84 3.96 30.24
N HIS A 1040 19.59 4.40 30.14
CA HIS A 1040 18.43 3.52 30.34
C HIS A 1040 17.17 3.96 29.59
N ILE A 1041 16.26 3.01 29.42
CA ILE A 1041 14.89 3.22 28.99
C ILE A 1041 14.00 3.20 30.23
N ARG A 1042 13.20 4.24 30.42
CA ARG A 1042 12.15 4.33 31.43
C ARG A 1042 10.82 3.97 30.79
N MET A 1043 10.20 2.91 31.29
CA MET A 1043 8.96 2.34 30.75
C MET A 1043 7.88 2.24 31.84
N MET A 1044 6.62 2.41 31.46
CA MET A 1044 5.46 2.30 32.36
C MET A 1044 4.87 0.89 32.27
N VAL A 1045 5.28 -0.01 33.16
CA VAL A 1045 4.95 -1.45 33.14
C VAL A 1045 3.68 -1.75 33.94
N VAL A 1046 2.84 -2.64 33.41
CA VAL A 1046 1.66 -3.18 34.10
C VAL A 1046 1.85 -4.69 34.31
N ASP A 1047 2.07 -5.12 35.55
CA ASP A 1047 2.39 -6.53 35.86
C ASP A 1047 1.21 -7.49 35.68
N ASN A 1048 -0.01 -7.02 35.91
CA ASN A 1048 -1.23 -7.84 35.85
C ASN A 1048 -2.34 -7.10 35.07
N PRO A 1049 -2.20 -6.97 33.74
CA PRO A 1049 -3.15 -6.19 32.95
C PRO A 1049 -4.54 -6.84 32.93
N VAL A 1050 -5.55 -6.08 33.35
CA VAL A 1050 -6.97 -6.49 33.27
C VAL A 1050 -7.60 -5.85 32.03
N PHE A 1051 -7.91 -6.71 31.05
CA PHE A 1051 -8.53 -6.34 29.78
C PHE A 1051 -10.06 -6.39 29.86
N ASP A 1052 -10.71 -5.64 28.97
CA ASP A 1052 -12.16 -5.72 28.75
C ASP A 1052 -12.53 -7.15 28.29
N LEU A 1053 -13.71 -7.64 28.73
CA LEU A 1053 -14.22 -8.97 28.39
C LEU A 1053 -14.70 -9.09 26.94
#